data_AF-A0A7C1KXL7-F1
#
_entry.id   AF-A0A7C1KXL7-F1
#
_cell.length_a   1.000
_cell.length_b   1.000
_cell.length_c   1.000
_cell.angle_alpha   90.00
_cell.angle_beta   90.00
_cell.angle_gamma   90.00
#
_symmetry.space_group_name_H-M   'P 1'
#
loop_
_entity.id
_entity.type
_entity.pdbx_description
1 polymer ?
#
loop_
_entity_poly.entity_id
_entity_poly.type
_entity_poly.pdbx_seq_one_letter_code
_entity_poly.pdbx_strand_id
1 'polypeptide(L)'
;MKVLSRILVVLIFLIPKAKLYCDSAVDIFSTNGHTIYHLKPATVDDSGKRAVISAAYDGTVLCHYADGTLIWKSQTGGFFPNHLEVSDLDNDGLDESLVASADGSLYVFNDRGKLLWKFSRETPLLNVCVLSYNNSKIILTGGIERVIYAFSPEGKILNTFKTQYALRFIRKGNLFGDGKEYAAVVLAKGVRGRNQYYLQVFDPVNLEPVWDENVNISKEYFAECYFDMEVCDIDNDGKDDIILSHGWRSHGKLTAYNYKGEVITLPEFKWDGIPNLPYRMNMISYIKNSSLNDEYLLGLFGHQLIQYNLDLTVRSIFNTTYSYSNSTYDPQTNTYFMGSSISGGDCIYALHLDKKGWEKAYENLQAVGKLSEIVKNFEKLRNQIDNFKKPDYQPESREISIISRIPDKLDASSLKNVKFASRIKFNEDYDRSNLKGIWKTKKEVRFEYNDTREKIIAYAKKREKTSQNFTVWAGHGNDPYYMQMETIKEMIKTAPNTLKALTFGEMSRTDEPMEIAVKDRIIPLAEFCRQHNKKIIFLNKSPFWFTSCHLDFWKKVLLNGKYSDIFVSSTEETNDRLQDLCLSGRVGLWLTKKFDKFSGRAVTDNSCYSRLWEWLSQQMLTHLVRSMVLRASLGADMFIINIYQGDPNQFNPFYKMLDKGIIHIPKRDDILSVS
;
A
#
# COMPACT_ATOMS: atom_id res chain seq x y z
N MET A 1 -10.97 -58.55 -0.72
CA MET A 1 -10.86 -58.95 0.70
C MET A 1 -9.86 -58.00 1.35
N LYS A 2 -10.16 -56.99 2.17
CA LYS A 2 -11.36 -56.51 2.88
C LYS A 2 -11.48 -54.98 2.66
N VAL A 3 -12.72 -54.52 2.55
CA VAL A 3 -13.15 -53.11 2.58
C VAL A 3 -13.05 -52.59 4.01
N LEU A 4 -12.54 -51.37 4.21
CA LEU A 4 -12.74 -50.60 5.44
C LEU A 4 -12.88 -49.12 5.09
N SER A 5 -14.13 -48.73 4.88
CA SER A 5 -14.64 -47.37 4.81
C SER A 5 -14.46 -46.67 6.15
N ARG A 6 -13.74 -45.54 6.18
CA ARG A 6 -13.80 -44.60 7.31
C ARG A 6 -14.76 -43.47 6.96
N ILE A 7 -15.94 -43.53 7.56
CA ILE A 7 -16.92 -42.46 7.60
C ILE A 7 -16.37 -41.37 8.53
N LEU A 8 -16.16 -40.17 7.99
CA LEU A 8 -15.86 -38.98 8.78
C LEU A 8 -17.20 -38.36 9.22
N VAL A 9 -17.64 -38.69 10.43
CA VAL A 9 -18.79 -38.01 11.05
C VAL A 9 -18.31 -36.63 11.50
N VAL A 10 -18.79 -35.58 10.83
CA VAL A 10 -18.65 -34.19 11.30
C VAL A 10 -19.65 -34.00 12.44
N LEU A 11 -19.18 -34.16 13.68
CA LEU A 11 -19.91 -33.74 14.87
C LEU A 11 -19.93 -32.20 14.90
N ILE A 12 -21.05 -31.64 14.46
CA ILE A 12 -21.41 -30.25 14.73
C ILE A 12 -21.69 -30.16 16.23
N PHE A 13 -20.70 -29.76 17.02
CA PHE A 13 -20.95 -29.29 18.38
C PHE A 13 -21.66 -27.94 18.28
N LEU A 14 -22.99 -27.98 18.34
CA LEU A 14 -23.81 -26.85 18.77
C LEU A 14 -23.50 -26.62 20.26
N ILE A 15 -22.45 -25.84 20.53
CA ILE A 15 -22.23 -25.29 21.86
C ILE A 15 -23.36 -24.29 22.09
N PRO A 16 -24.15 -24.41 23.17
CA PRO A 16 -25.18 -23.43 23.48
C PRO A 16 -24.49 -22.08 23.69
N LYS A 17 -25.06 -21.02 23.11
CA LYS A 17 -24.67 -19.62 23.37
C LYS A 17 -24.79 -19.34 24.88
N ALA A 18 -23.76 -19.66 25.63
CA ALA A 18 -23.53 -19.03 26.91
C ALA A 18 -23.23 -17.56 26.60
N LYS A 19 -24.15 -16.67 26.97
CA LYS A 19 -23.87 -15.24 27.12
C LYS A 19 -22.79 -15.12 28.20
N LEU A 20 -21.53 -15.24 27.82
CA LEU A 20 -20.43 -14.62 28.54
C LEU A 20 -20.48 -13.14 28.14
N TYR A 21 -21.15 -12.33 28.96
CA TYR A 21 -20.79 -10.91 29.05
C TYR A 21 -19.39 -10.87 29.68
N CYS A 22 -18.37 -11.11 28.85
CA CYS A 22 -17.07 -10.53 29.11
C CYS A 22 -17.23 -9.09 28.63
N ASP A 23 -17.08 -8.10 29.51
CA ASP A 23 -16.87 -6.71 29.08
C ASP A 23 -15.79 -6.78 28.00
N SER A 24 -16.17 -6.53 26.75
CA SER A 24 -15.23 -6.65 25.66
C SER A 24 -14.17 -5.59 25.91
N ALA A 25 -12.89 -5.99 25.95
CA ALA A 25 -11.77 -5.05 26.03
C ALA A 25 -11.64 -4.16 24.77
N VAL A 26 -12.66 -4.16 23.91
CA VAL A 26 -12.77 -3.33 22.72
C VAL A 26 -14.20 -2.85 22.55
N ASP A 27 -14.35 -1.54 22.34
CA ASP A 27 -15.57 -0.92 21.82
C ASP A 27 -15.39 -0.61 20.34
N ILE A 28 -16.46 -0.76 19.55
CA ILE A 28 -16.41 -0.59 18.11
C ILE A 28 -17.68 0.11 17.64
N PHE A 29 -17.52 1.19 16.88
CA PHE A 29 -18.66 1.94 16.35
C PHE A 29 -18.40 2.38 14.90
N SER A 30 -19.48 2.43 14.11
CA SER A 30 -19.45 2.95 12.74
C SER A 30 -19.50 4.46 12.74
N THR A 31 -18.78 5.06 11.80
CA THR A 31 -18.80 6.50 11.50
C THR A 31 -19.79 6.83 10.39
N ASN A 32 -20.74 5.94 10.13
CA ASN A 32 -21.79 6.09 9.10
C ASN A 32 -21.23 6.31 7.68
N GLY A 33 -20.25 5.49 7.30
CA GLY A 33 -19.68 5.47 5.95
C GLY A 33 -18.40 6.28 5.73
N HIS A 34 -17.91 6.99 6.75
CA HIS A 34 -16.68 7.80 6.67
C HIS A 34 -15.43 6.99 7.06
N THR A 35 -14.60 6.59 6.08
CA THR A 35 -13.37 5.83 6.36
C THR A 35 -12.32 6.71 7.04
N ILE A 36 -12.03 6.44 8.32
CA ILE A 36 -11.12 7.21 9.16
C ILE A 36 -9.66 6.88 8.85
N TYR A 37 -8.84 7.90 8.63
CA TYR A 37 -7.39 7.76 8.39
C TYR A 37 -6.52 8.46 9.44
N HIS A 38 -7.07 9.37 10.24
CA HIS A 38 -6.39 9.98 11.38
C HIS A 38 -7.37 10.15 12.52
N LEU A 39 -6.88 10.00 13.76
CA LEU A 39 -7.68 10.17 14.95
C LEU A 39 -6.79 10.56 16.14
N LYS A 40 -7.35 11.30 17.07
CA LYS A 40 -6.69 11.77 18.30
C LYS A 40 -7.72 11.83 19.44
N PRO A 41 -7.36 11.47 20.67
CA PRO A 41 -8.23 11.66 21.82
C PRO A 41 -8.36 13.15 22.17
N ALA A 42 -9.50 13.54 22.74
CA ALA A 42 -9.84 14.94 23.01
C ALA A 42 -10.71 15.10 24.27
N THR A 43 -10.60 16.25 24.94
CA THR A 43 -11.60 16.79 25.86
C THR A 43 -12.41 17.80 25.06
N VAL A 44 -13.74 17.69 25.03
CA VAL A 44 -14.59 18.56 24.20
C VAL A 44 -15.80 19.13 24.96
N ASP A 45 -15.89 18.82 26.25
CA ASP A 45 -16.90 19.36 27.16
C ASP A 45 -16.48 19.16 28.63
N ASP A 46 -17.25 19.78 29.53
CA ASP A 46 -17.04 19.72 30.99
C ASP A 46 -17.52 18.41 31.64
N SER A 47 -17.99 17.42 30.89
CA SER A 47 -18.50 16.17 31.47
C SER A 47 -17.38 15.30 32.05
N GLY A 48 -16.13 15.58 31.70
CA GLY A 48 -14.97 14.76 32.02
C GLY A 48 -14.88 13.46 31.22
N LYS A 49 -15.81 13.22 30.28
CA LYS A 49 -15.76 12.07 29.38
C LYS A 49 -14.85 12.37 28.20
N ARG A 50 -13.86 11.51 27.98
CA ARG A 50 -12.95 11.61 26.82
C ARG A 50 -13.66 11.27 25.52
N ALA A 51 -13.34 12.04 24.49
CA ALA A 51 -13.80 11.88 23.12
C ALA A 51 -12.66 11.49 22.19
N VAL A 52 -13.01 11.14 20.95
CA VAL A 52 -12.07 10.93 19.86
C VAL A 52 -12.48 11.80 18.67
N ILE A 53 -11.58 12.70 18.27
CA ILE A 53 -11.71 13.47 17.04
C ILE A 53 -11.02 12.68 15.94
N SER A 54 -11.65 12.62 14.76
CA SER A 54 -11.21 11.80 13.65
C SER A 54 -11.36 12.54 12.32
N ALA A 55 -10.43 12.29 11.41
CA ALA A 55 -10.44 12.82 10.04
C ALA A 55 -10.52 11.67 9.03
N ALA A 56 -11.51 11.76 8.15
CA ALA A 56 -11.84 10.75 7.16
C ALA A 56 -11.22 11.03 5.78
N TYR A 57 -11.11 9.98 4.96
CA TYR A 57 -10.57 10.06 3.60
C TYR A 57 -11.20 11.16 2.72
N ASP A 58 -12.50 11.41 2.89
CA ASP A 58 -13.30 12.39 2.16
C ASP A 58 -13.24 13.81 2.78
N GLY A 59 -12.31 14.04 3.71
CA GLY A 59 -12.14 15.33 4.38
C GLY A 59 -13.18 15.63 5.46
N THR A 60 -14.08 14.70 5.77
CA THR A 60 -15.00 14.84 6.92
C THR A 60 -14.20 14.80 8.23
N VAL A 61 -14.56 15.66 9.19
CA VAL A 61 -14.02 15.65 10.55
C VAL A 61 -15.16 15.33 11.51
N LEU A 62 -14.95 14.38 12.41
CA LEU A 62 -15.99 13.87 13.30
C LEU A 62 -15.46 13.80 14.73
N CYS A 63 -16.31 14.12 15.70
CA CYS A 63 -16.04 13.89 17.11
C CYS A 63 -17.07 12.94 17.70
N HIS A 64 -16.60 11.88 18.35
CA HIS A 64 -17.45 10.90 19.02
C HIS A 64 -16.94 10.65 20.43
N TYR A 65 -17.82 10.26 21.34
CA TYR A 65 -17.38 9.53 22.53
C TYR A 65 -16.94 8.09 22.16
N ALA A 66 -16.21 7.43 23.07
CA ALA A 66 -15.74 6.06 22.87
C ALA A 66 -16.87 5.02 22.65
N ASP A 67 -18.10 5.30 23.11
CA ASP A 67 -19.29 4.48 22.88
C ASP A 67 -19.92 4.67 21.48
N GLY A 68 -19.37 5.57 20.67
CA GLY A 68 -19.84 5.87 19.32
C GLY A 68 -20.92 6.95 19.23
N THR A 69 -21.28 7.59 20.34
CA THR A 69 -22.17 8.75 20.32
C THR A 69 -21.48 9.90 19.57
N LEU A 70 -22.07 10.34 18.45
CA LEU A 70 -21.61 11.50 17.67
C LEU A 70 -21.90 12.79 18.44
N ILE A 71 -20.87 13.62 18.63
CA ILE A 71 -20.96 14.94 19.27
C ILE A 71 -21.14 16.02 18.20
N TRP A 72 -20.24 16.05 17.21
CA TRP A 72 -20.31 16.97 16.09
C TRP A 72 -19.66 16.41 14.84
N LYS A 73 -20.03 17.01 13.69
CA LYS A 73 -19.48 16.70 12.36
C LYS A 73 -19.19 17.99 11.59
N SER A 74 -18.04 18.01 10.95
CA SER A 74 -17.54 19.12 10.14
C SER A 74 -16.88 18.63 8.85
N GLN A 75 -16.49 19.56 7.99
CA GLN A 75 -16.02 19.26 6.65
C GLN A 75 -14.87 20.19 6.27
N THR A 76 -13.78 19.62 5.79
CA THR A 76 -12.68 20.34 5.12
C THR A 76 -12.99 20.49 3.61
N GLY A 77 -12.01 20.84 2.78
CA GLY A 77 -12.19 21.00 1.33
C GLY A 77 -12.55 19.73 0.54
N GLY A 78 -12.75 18.57 1.20
CA GLY A 78 -13.08 17.31 0.55
C GLY A 78 -11.86 16.51 0.08
N PHE A 79 -10.67 16.91 0.51
CA PHE A 79 -9.40 16.28 0.16
C PHE A 79 -8.89 15.42 1.30
N PHE A 80 -7.94 14.54 0.97
CA PHE A 80 -7.33 13.64 1.94
C PHE A 80 -6.67 14.42 3.09
N PRO A 81 -7.04 14.16 4.36
CA PRO A 81 -6.35 14.72 5.51
C PRO A 81 -4.99 14.02 5.65
N ASN A 82 -3.88 14.76 5.60
CA ASN A 82 -2.54 14.18 5.75
C ASN A 82 -2.13 14.04 7.22
N HIS A 83 -2.71 14.85 8.11
CA HIS A 83 -2.48 14.79 9.56
C HIS A 83 -3.63 15.45 10.33
N LEU A 84 -3.86 14.98 11.56
CA LEU A 84 -4.74 15.56 12.56
C LEU A 84 -3.95 15.78 13.84
N GLU A 85 -4.02 16.97 14.40
CA GLU A 85 -3.58 17.26 15.77
C GLU A 85 -4.75 17.81 16.58
N VAL A 86 -4.72 17.56 17.88
CA VAL A 86 -5.72 18.00 18.85
C VAL A 86 -4.99 18.63 20.03
N SER A 87 -5.42 19.82 20.42
CA SER A 87 -4.86 20.55 21.55
C SER A 87 -5.81 21.66 21.94
N ASP A 88 -5.96 21.86 23.24
CA ASP A 88 -6.45 23.10 23.83
C ASP A 88 -5.52 24.26 23.42
N LEU A 89 -6.03 25.14 22.54
CA LEU A 89 -5.26 26.23 21.93
C LEU A 89 -5.36 27.53 22.73
N ASP A 90 -6.48 27.76 23.42
CA ASP A 90 -6.77 28.98 24.16
C ASP A 90 -6.70 28.82 25.69
N ASN A 91 -6.42 27.60 26.16
CA ASN A 91 -6.32 27.17 27.55
C ASN A 91 -7.67 27.23 28.30
N ASP A 92 -8.79 26.99 27.62
CA ASP A 92 -10.11 26.89 28.26
C ASP A 92 -10.41 25.50 28.84
N GLY A 93 -9.53 24.51 28.60
CA GLY A 93 -9.66 23.13 29.05
C GLY A 93 -10.34 22.21 28.03
N LEU A 94 -10.81 22.74 26.90
CA LEU A 94 -11.39 22.02 25.78
C LEU A 94 -10.42 22.03 24.60
N ASP A 95 -10.40 20.95 23.83
CA ASP A 95 -9.44 20.79 22.74
C ASP A 95 -10.00 21.26 21.38
N GLU A 96 -9.25 22.09 20.67
CA GLU A 96 -9.41 22.36 19.25
C GLU A 96 -8.84 21.21 18.39
N SER A 97 -9.28 21.14 17.13
CA SER A 97 -8.73 20.22 16.14
C SER A 97 -8.12 20.92 14.94
N LEU A 98 -6.96 20.44 14.51
CA LEU A 98 -6.16 21.00 13.43
C LEU A 98 -5.92 19.94 12.35
N VAL A 99 -6.37 20.21 11.12
CA VAL A 99 -6.26 19.27 9.99
C VAL A 99 -5.37 19.85 8.90
N ALA A 100 -4.19 19.24 8.71
CA ALA A 100 -3.32 19.51 7.57
C ALA A 100 -3.77 18.64 6.38
N SER A 101 -4.14 19.26 5.27
CA SER A 101 -4.86 18.60 4.17
C SER A 101 -4.09 18.63 2.84
N ALA A 102 -4.41 17.66 1.98
CA ALA A 102 -3.81 17.51 0.66
C ALA A 102 -4.13 18.66 -0.32
N ASP A 103 -5.13 19.49 -0.02
CA ASP A 103 -5.43 20.73 -0.73
C ASP A 103 -4.53 21.92 -0.32
N GLY A 104 -3.49 21.66 0.47
CA GLY A 104 -2.57 22.69 0.93
C GLY A 104 -3.14 23.60 2.02
N SER A 105 -4.24 23.20 2.65
CA SER A 105 -4.86 23.99 3.71
C SER A 105 -4.65 23.40 5.10
N LEU A 106 -4.54 24.28 6.10
CA LEU A 106 -4.66 23.98 7.52
C LEU A 106 -6.04 24.48 7.96
N TYR A 107 -6.89 23.55 8.42
CA TYR A 107 -8.20 23.86 8.97
C TYR A 107 -8.15 23.75 10.49
N VAL A 108 -8.66 24.75 11.20
CA VAL A 108 -8.74 24.72 12.68
C VAL A 108 -10.18 24.87 13.11
N PHE A 109 -10.67 23.90 13.89
CA PHE A 109 -12.02 23.85 14.42
C PHE A 109 -11.98 23.90 15.94
N ASN A 110 -12.98 24.55 16.54
CA ASN A 110 -13.15 24.56 18.00
C ASN A 110 -13.65 23.21 18.54
N ASP A 111 -13.77 23.13 19.86
CA ASP A 111 -14.40 22.07 20.67
C ASP A 111 -15.75 21.55 20.13
N ARG A 112 -16.51 22.39 19.38
CA ARG A 112 -17.82 22.07 18.78
C ARG A 112 -17.79 21.79 17.28
N GLY A 113 -16.59 21.68 16.70
CA GLY A 113 -16.38 21.45 15.28
C GLY A 113 -16.62 22.69 14.39
N LYS A 114 -16.83 23.88 14.94
CA LYS A 114 -16.97 25.10 14.14
C LYS A 114 -15.60 25.54 13.65
N LEU A 115 -15.47 25.83 12.35
CA LEU A 115 -14.24 26.38 11.77
C LEU A 115 -13.93 27.74 12.43
N LEU A 116 -12.78 27.83 13.09
CA LEU A 116 -12.25 29.07 13.66
C LEU A 116 -11.53 29.87 12.58
N TRP A 117 -10.58 29.24 11.90
CA TRP A 117 -9.83 29.84 10.81
C TRP A 117 -9.26 28.79 9.87
N LYS A 118 -8.80 29.27 8.71
CA LYS A 118 -8.21 28.46 7.66
C LYS A 118 -7.02 29.19 7.06
N PHE A 119 -5.92 28.46 6.88
CA PHE A 119 -4.78 28.89 6.07
C PHE A 119 -4.72 28.04 4.80
N SER A 120 -4.32 28.63 3.66
CA SER A 120 -4.28 27.93 2.37
C SER A 120 -3.02 28.25 1.57
N ARG A 121 -2.45 27.20 0.97
CA ARG A 121 -1.38 27.22 -0.03
C ARG A 121 -1.77 26.36 -1.23
N GLU A 122 -1.04 26.47 -2.33
CA GLU A 122 -1.26 25.62 -3.52
C GLU A 122 -0.75 24.18 -3.33
N THR A 123 0.24 23.98 -2.46
CA THR A 123 0.90 22.67 -2.31
C THR A 123 0.47 21.97 -1.02
N PRO A 124 0.37 20.62 -1.00
CA PRO A 124 -0.10 19.87 0.15
C PRO A 124 0.66 20.18 1.46
N LEU A 125 -0.09 20.39 2.54
CA LEU A 125 0.45 20.37 3.91
C LEU A 125 0.44 18.93 4.41
N LEU A 126 1.53 18.49 5.02
CA LEU A 126 1.74 17.08 5.37
C LEU A 126 1.65 16.80 6.87
N ASN A 127 1.93 17.78 7.71
CA ASN A 127 1.97 17.58 9.15
C ASN A 127 1.66 18.87 9.90
N VAL A 128 1.14 18.74 11.12
CA VAL A 128 0.88 19.83 12.05
C VAL A 128 1.25 19.37 13.46
N CYS A 129 1.84 20.26 14.26
CA CYS A 129 2.24 20.03 15.65
C CYS A 129 1.91 21.26 16.47
N VAL A 130 1.48 21.08 17.72
CA VAL A 130 1.16 22.17 18.66
C VAL A 130 2.10 22.09 19.86
N LEU A 131 2.84 23.17 20.10
CA LEU A 131 3.80 23.29 21.21
C LEU A 131 3.33 24.32 22.24
N SER A 132 3.58 24.06 23.51
CA SER A 132 3.35 24.98 24.61
C SER A 132 4.52 25.95 24.75
N TYR A 133 4.21 27.23 24.94
CA TYR A 133 5.20 28.29 25.10
C TYR A 133 4.64 29.42 25.97
N ASN A 134 5.30 29.72 27.10
CA ASN A 134 4.96 30.84 27.99
C ASN A 134 3.44 30.96 28.28
N ASN A 135 2.80 29.85 28.68
CA ASN A 135 1.34 29.75 28.91
C ASN A 135 0.45 30.02 27.68
N SER A 136 1.01 29.96 26.48
CA SER A 136 0.32 30.02 25.19
C SER A 136 0.74 28.82 24.32
N LYS A 137 0.27 28.78 23.07
CA LYS A 137 0.56 27.72 22.11
C LYS A 137 1.15 28.28 20.82
N ILE A 138 2.01 27.49 20.18
CA ILE A 138 2.53 27.74 18.84
C ILE A 138 2.17 26.55 17.95
N ILE A 139 1.57 26.83 16.81
CA ILE A 139 1.16 25.83 15.83
C ILE A 139 2.19 25.80 14.70
N LEU A 140 2.83 24.66 14.49
CA LEU A 140 3.76 24.44 13.40
C LEU A 140 3.13 23.57 12.32
N THR A 141 3.22 23.98 11.07
CA THR A 141 2.81 23.14 9.93
C THR A 141 3.72 23.35 8.72
N GLY A 142 3.77 22.36 7.84
CA GLY A 142 4.52 22.43 6.60
C GLY A 142 4.26 21.22 5.71
N GLY A 143 4.92 21.18 4.56
CA GLY A 143 4.78 20.07 3.64
C GLY A 143 5.67 20.17 2.41
N ILE A 144 5.07 19.93 1.24
CA ILE A 144 5.77 19.82 -0.05
C ILE A 144 6.42 21.15 -0.46
N GLU A 145 5.88 22.28 0.01
CA GLU A 145 6.40 23.61 -0.31
C GLU A 145 7.84 23.88 0.18
N ARG A 146 8.32 23.10 1.16
CA ARG A 146 9.59 23.33 1.86
C ARG A 146 9.61 24.63 2.67
N VAL A 147 8.48 24.91 3.33
CA VAL A 147 8.32 26.00 4.29
C VAL A 147 7.64 25.43 5.53
N ILE A 148 8.19 25.79 6.70
CA ILE A 148 7.54 25.62 8.00
C ILE A 148 6.91 26.95 8.36
N TYR A 149 5.64 26.93 8.71
CA TYR A 149 4.90 28.08 9.19
C TYR A 149 4.66 27.92 10.70
N ALA A 150 4.94 28.97 11.45
CA ALA A 150 4.53 29.10 12.85
C ALA A 150 3.33 30.03 12.95
N PHE A 151 2.28 29.59 13.62
CA PHE A 151 1.08 30.38 13.88
C PHE A 151 0.82 30.53 15.38
N SER A 152 0.20 31.64 15.72
CA SER A 152 -0.54 31.81 16.99
C SER A 152 -1.83 31.00 16.99
N PRO A 153 -2.45 30.78 18.16
CA PRO A 153 -3.78 30.16 18.27
C PRO A 153 -4.85 30.80 17.39
N GLU A 154 -4.78 32.12 17.19
CA GLU A 154 -5.75 32.89 16.40
C GLU A 154 -5.48 32.85 14.88
N GLY A 155 -4.46 32.10 14.44
CA GLY A 155 -4.14 31.92 13.02
C GLY A 155 -3.28 33.03 12.41
N LYS A 156 -2.68 33.92 13.22
CA LYS A 156 -1.67 34.87 12.74
C LYS A 156 -0.33 34.16 12.56
N ILE A 157 0.29 34.32 11.38
CA ILE A 157 1.66 33.87 11.11
C ILE A 157 2.62 34.64 12.01
N LEU A 158 3.35 33.92 12.84
CA LEU A 158 4.39 34.45 13.72
C LEU A 158 5.74 34.45 13.01
N ASN A 159 6.06 33.35 12.32
CA ASN A 159 7.31 33.20 11.59
C ASN A 159 7.20 32.15 10.48
N THR A 160 8.16 32.14 9.56
CA THR A 160 8.31 31.12 8.52
C THR A 160 9.77 30.74 8.35
N PHE A 161 10.03 29.45 8.15
CA PHE A 161 11.37 28.95 7.87
C PHE A 161 11.39 28.15 6.57
N LYS A 162 12.27 28.53 5.64
CA LYS A 162 12.45 27.81 4.37
C LYS A 162 13.41 26.64 4.59
N THR A 163 12.93 25.43 4.37
CA THR A 163 13.71 24.21 4.52
C THR A 163 14.40 23.81 3.22
N GLN A 164 15.44 22.99 3.32
CA GLN A 164 16.13 22.45 2.14
C GLN A 164 15.24 21.46 1.36
N TYR A 165 14.47 20.65 2.09
CA TYR A 165 13.62 19.58 1.55
C TYR A 165 12.21 19.61 2.13
N ALA A 166 11.29 18.81 1.58
CA ALA A 166 9.89 18.82 1.98
C ALA A 166 9.74 18.35 3.43
N LEU A 167 8.85 18.96 4.19
CA LEU A 167 8.60 18.53 5.56
C LEU A 167 7.78 17.24 5.57
N ARG A 168 8.25 16.22 6.28
CA ARG A 168 7.59 14.91 6.39
C ARG A 168 6.89 14.71 7.74
N PHE A 169 7.60 14.96 8.84
CA PHE A 169 7.07 14.82 10.20
C PHE A 169 7.51 16.01 11.05
N ILE A 170 6.64 16.45 11.96
CA ILE A 170 6.97 17.31 13.09
C ILE A 170 6.39 16.63 14.34
N ARG A 171 7.20 16.50 15.38
CA ARG A 171 6.76 16.12 16.72
C ARG A 171 7.40 17.05 17.73
N LYS A 172 6.77 17.15 18.89
CA LYS A 172 7.30 17.90 20.02
C LYS A 172 7.86 16.97 21.09
N GLY A 173 8.80 17.47 21.87
CA GLY A 173 9.27 16.80 23.08
C GLY A 173 10.25 17.66 23.88
N ASN A 174 10.53 17.24 25.10
CA ASN A 174 11.56 17.78 25.98
C ASN A 174 12.94 17.20 25.59
N LEU A 175 13.38 17.53 24.37
CA LEU A 175 14.59 16.94 23.77
C LEU A 175 15.88 17.26 24.54
N PHE A 176 15.88 18.32 25.36
CA PHE A 176 17.07 18.75 26.10
C PHE A 176 17.00 18.42 27.60
N GLY A 177 15.87 17.92 28.10
CA GLY A 177 15.65 17.70 29.53
C GLY A 177 15.54 18.99 30.35
N ASP A 178 15.34 20.14 29.68
CA ASP A 178 15.24 21.47 30.31
C ASP A 178 13.79 21.85 30.66
N GLY A 179 12.82 20.99 30.33
CA GLY A 179 11.39 21.19 30.56
C GLY A 179 10.70 22.02 29.46
N LYS A 180 11.41 22.42 28.41
CA LYS A 180 10.85 23.13 27.25
C LYS A 180 10.52 22.15 26.12
N GLU A 181 9.43 22.42 25.41
CA GLU A 181 9.10 21.68 24.19
C GLU A 181 9.86 22.23 22.97
N TYR A 182 10.54 21.32 22.26
CA TYR A 182 11.22 21.59 20.98
C TYR A 182 10.57 20.80 19.86
N ALA A 183 10.71 21.29 18.62
CA ALA A 183 10.18 20.61 17.45
C ALA A 183 11.24 19.74 16.76
N ALA A 184 11.09 18.42 16.81
CA ALA A 184 11.84 17.50 15.97
C ALA A 184 11.20 17.44 14.57
N VAL A 185 11.97 17.71 13.52
CA VAL A 185 11.48 17.83 12.15
C VAL A 185 12.24 16.91 11.21
N VAL A 186 11.53 15.98 10.59
CA VAL A 186 12.07 15.14 9.50
C VAL A 186 11.74 15.77 8.16
N LEU A 187 12.77 16.01 7.36
CA LEU A 187 12.71 16.53 6.00
C LEU A 187 12.99 15.41 4.99
N ALA A 188 12.20 15.35 3.91
CA ALA A 188 12.31 14.36 2.85
C ALA A 188 12.71 15.00 1.51
N LYS A 189 13.90 14.66 1.01
CA LYS A 189 14.40 15.00 -0.33
C LYS A 189 13.63 14.27 -1.43
N GLY A 190 13.13 13.07 -1.13
CA GLY A 190 12.39 12.23 -2.05
C GLY A 190 11.81 11.01 -1.35
N VAL A 191 11.16 10.16 -2.14
CA VAL A 191 10.42 8.99 -1.65
C VAL A 191 11.25 7.69 -1.66
N ARG A 192 12.32 7.64 -2.47
CA ARG A 192 13.19 6.46 -2.64
C ARG A 192 14.59 6.91 -3.06
N GLY A 193 15.60 6.22 -2.57
CA GLY A 193 17.01 6.47 -2.87
C GLY A 193 17.86 6.48 -1.60
N ARG A 194 19.18 6.71 -1.75
CA ARG A 194 20.07 7.01 -0.61
C ARG A 194 19.92 8.46 -0.20
N ASN A 195 20.18 8.79 1.07
CA ASN A 195 20.24 10.16 1.57
C ASN A 195 18.94 10.94 1.29
N GLN A 196 17.82 10.36 1.70
CA GLN A 196 16.47 10.90 1.41
C GLN A 196 15.87 11.65 2.59
N TYR A 197 16.22 11.29 3.81
CA TYR A 197 15.66 11.83 5.03
C TYR A 197 16.73 12.51 5.86
N TYR A 198 16.37 13.68 6.37
CA TYR A 198 17.21 14.55 7.16
C TYR A 198 16.44 15.00 8.39
N LEU A 199 17.12 15.08 9.52
CA LEU A 199 16.57 15.56 10.78
C LEU A 199 17.06 17.00 11.02
N GLN A 200 16.21 17.80 11.66
CA GLN A 200 16.56 19.09 12.26
C GLN A 200 15.70 19.27 13.51
N VAL A 201 16.24 19.96 14.51
CA VAL A 201 15.49 20.36 15.71
C VAL A 201 15.32 21.88 15.68
N PHE A 202 14.14 22.36 16.06
CA PHE A 202 13.85 23.80 16.10
C PHE A 202 13.41 24.22 17.49
N ASP A 203 13.88 25.41 17.89
CA ASP A 203 13.21 26.21 18.90
C ASP A 203 11.93 26.80 18.28
N PRO A 204 10.73 26.44 18.78
CA PRO A 204 9.47 26.80 18.14
C PRO A 204 9.20 28.32 18.11
N VAL A 205 9.79 29.11 19.02
CA VAL A 205 9.49 30.55 19.16
C VAL A 205 10.02 31.33 17.98
N ASN A 206 11.30 31.17 17.71
CA ASN A 206 11.98 31.89 16.64
C ASN A 206 12.04 31.06 15.35
N LEU A 207 11.54 29.81 15.36
CA LEU A 207 11.82 28.81 14.32
C LEU A 207 13.33 28.73 14.01
N GLU A 208 14.15 28.85 15.05
CA GLU A 208 15.60 28.80 14.95
C GLU A 208 16.04 27.34 14.95
N PRO A 209 16.78 26.88 13.92
CA PRO A 209 17.34 25.55 13.93
C PRO A 209 18.40 25.46 15.03
N VAL A 210 18.41 24.33 15.75
CA VAL A 210 19.40 24.04 16.79
C VAL A 210 20.78 23.76 16.17
N TRP A 211 20.82 23.16 14.98
CA TRP A 211 22.06 22.88 14.27
C TRP A 211 22.14 23.67 12.96
N ASP A 212 23.35 24.08 12.58
CA ASP A 212 23.60 24.81 11.33
C ASP A 212 23.20 24.00 10.08
N GLU A 213 23.38 22.68 10.12
CA GLU A 213 23.07 21.77 9.01
C GLU A 213 22.11 20.66 9.42
N ASN A 214 21.29 20.20 8.46
CA ASN A 214 20.40 19.07 8.69
C ASN A 214 21.21 17.75 8.78
N VAL A 215 20.91 16.92 9.78
CA VAL A 215 21.57 15.62 9.96
C VAL A 215 20.93 14.58 9.04
N ASN A 216 21.71 14.00 8.12
CA ASN A 216 21.21 12.91 7.28
C ASN A 216 21.08 11.61 8.08
N ILE A 217 19.84 11.16 8.24
CA ILE A 217 19.46 9.99 9.05
C ILE A 217 19.26 8.72 8.21
N SER A 218 19.37 8.81 6.87
CA SER A 218 19.07 7.71 5.93
C SER A 218 20.25 7.29 5.04
N LYS A 219 21.43 7.14 5.66
CA LYS A 219 22.71 6.92 4.96
C LYS A 219 22.91 5.48 4.49
N GLU A 220 22.35 4.51 5.21
CA GLU A 220 22.78 3.11 5.09
C GLU A 220 22.06 2.34 3.98
N TYR A 221 20.76 2.61 3.75
CA TYR A 221 19.94 1.74 2.92
C TYR A 221 19.22 2.48 1.78
N PHE A 222 19.42 2.03 0.54
CA PHE A 222 18.90 2.67 -0.68
C PHE A 222 17.36 2.78 -0.75
N ALA A 223 16.64 1.98 0.02
CA ALA A 223 15.18 1.93 0.00
C ALA A 223 14.56 2.14 1.39
N GLU A 224 15.28 2.85 2.27
CA GLU A 224 14.82 3.26 3.58
C GLU A 224 13.62 4.21 3.45
N CYS A 225 12.64 4.06 4.32
CA CYS A 225 11.45 4.91 4.36
C CYS A 225 10.88 4.87 5.77
N TYR A 226 10.69 6.06 6.34
CA TYR A 226 10.07 6.23 7.63
C TYR A 226 8.58 6.52 7.48
N PHE A 227 7.77 5.82 8.27
CA PHE A 227 6.32 5.90 8.18
C PHE A 227 5.66 6.63 9.34
N ASP A 228 6.36 6.72 10.47
CA ASP A 228 5.90 7.46 11.63
C ASP A 228 7.07 7.92 12.50
N MET A 229 6.78 8.87 13.39
CA MET A 229 7.73 9.43 14.35
C MET A 229 7.04 9.59 15.70
N GLU A 230 7.72 9.14 16.76
CA GLU A 230 7.36 9.40 18.14
C GLU A 230 8.53 10.04 18.88
N VAL A 231 8.23 10.72 19.98
CA VAL A 231 9.23 11.41 20.80
C VAL A 231 8.97 11.07 22.27
N CYS A 232 9.92 10.36 22.89
CA CYS A 232 9.87 9.97 24.30
C CYS A 232 11.26 9.54 24.79
N ASP A 233 11.53 9.68 26.07
CA ASP A 233 12.74 9.19 26.74
C ASP A 233 12.78 7.66 26.78
N ILE A 234 13.60 7.02 25.93
CA ILE A 234 13.68 5.55 25.85
C ILE A 234 14.85 4.97 26.66
N ASP A 235 15.85 5.78 27.01
CA ASP A 235 17.01 5.36 27.79
C ASP A 235 17.00 5.84 29.25
N ASN A 236 15.95 6.58 29.64
CA ASN A 236 15.71 7.16 30.95
C ASN A 236 16.78 8.17 31.37
N ASP A 237 17.36 8.92 30.42
CA ASP A 237 18.34 9.97 30.72
C ASP A 237 17.71 11.34 31.06
N GLY A 238 16.38 11.42 31.04
CA GLY A 238 15.59 12.63 31.30
C GLY A 238 15.40 13.52 30.08
N LYS A 239 15.86 13.11 28.90
CA LYS A 239 15.65 13.80 27.62
C LYS A 239 14.83 12.91 26.70
N ASP A 240 13.92 13.53 25.95
CA ASP A 240 13.17 12.77 24.97
C ASP A 240 14.03 12.43 23.74
N ASP A 241 13.91 11.20 23.27
CA ASP A 241 14.54 10.71 22.06
C ASP A 241 13.59 10.75 20.87
N ILE A 242 14.14 10.80 19.66
CA ILE A 242 13.39 10.85 18.41
C ILE A 242 13.36 9.45 17.81
N ILE A 243 12.21 8.78 17.87
CA ILE A 243 12.01 7.42 17.40
C ILE A 243 11.37 7.44 16.01
N LEU A 244 12.00 6.76 15.05
CA LEU A 244 11.51 6.61 13.69
C LEU A 244 11.16 5.18 13.37
N SER A 245 9.99 5.00 12.78
CA SER A 245 9.45 3.70 12.42
C SER A 245 9.69 3.36 10.95
N HIS A 246 10.20 2.15 10.69
CA HIS A 246 10.49 1.63 9.35
C HIS A 246 9.33 0.80 8.79
N GLY A 247 9.37 0.54 7.49
CA GLY A 247 8.39 -0.33 6.82
C GLY A 247 8.79 -1.79 6.72
N TRP A 248 8.09 -2.49 5.82
CA TRP A 248 8.26 -3.91 5.51
C TRP A 248 9.68 -4.35 5.12
N ARG A 249 10.48 -3.49 4.49
CA ARG A 249 11.86 -3.85 4.10
C ARG A 249 12.77 -4.07 5.31
N SER A 250 12.43 -3.46 6.44
CA SER A 250 13.12 -3.58 7.71
C SER A 250 12.28 -4.34 8.74
N HIS A 251 11.23 -5.05 8.31
CA HIS A 251 10.32 -5.79 9.18
C HIS A 251 9.74 -4.95 10.35
N GLY A 252 9.46 -3.66 10.11
CA GLY A 252 8.91 -2.79 11.16
C GLY A 252 9.91 -2.39 12.24
N LYS A 253 11.22 -2.48 11.98
CA LYS A 253 12.28 -1.97 12.87
C LYS A 253 12.01 -0.53 13.31
N LEU A 254 12.43 -0.20 14.53
CA LEU A 254 12.52 1.18 15.04
C LEU A 254 13.98 1.61 15.16
N THR A 255 14.24 2.91 15.02
CA THR A 255 15.55 3.54 15.22
C THR A 255 15.36 4.81 16.03
N ALA A 256 16.23 5.07 17.00
CA ALA A 256 16.17 6.26 17.83
C ALA A 256 17.40 7.16 17.65
N TYR A 257 17.18 8.46 17.80
CA TYR A 257 18.17 9.50 17.70
C TYR A 257 18.02 10.47 18.87
N ASN A 258 19.13 10.92 19.43
CA ASN A 258 19.10 11.95 20.47
C ASN A 258 18.86 13.36 19.88
N TYR A 259 18.81 14.38 20.73
CA TYR A 259 18.67 15.80 20.34
C TYR A 259 19.82 16.39 19.51
N LYS A 260 20.87 15.62 19.20
CA LYS A 260 21.96 15.97 18.26
C LYS A 260 21.83 15.25 16.91
N GLY A 261 20.82 14.40 16.75
CA GLY A 261 20.64 13.56 15.57
C GLY A 261 21.62 12.39 15.52
N GLU A 262 22.27 12.05 16.64
CA GLU A 262 23.15 10.90 16.76
C GLU A 262 22.31 9.65 17.05
N VAL A 263 22.63 8.53 16.40
CA VAL A 263 21.93 7.26 16.61
C VAL A 263 22.19 6.76 18.02
N ILE A 264 21.14 6.38 18.73
CA ILE A 264 21.25 5.74 20.05
C ILE A 264 21.66 4.29 19.86
N THR A 265 22.64 3.84 20.64
CA THR A 265 23.12 2.46 20.57
C THR A 265 22.12 1.55 21.26
N LEU A 266 21.50 0.65 20.48
CA LEU A 266 20.47 -0.26 20.94
C LEU A 266 20.86 -1.72 20.65
N PRO A 267 20.23 -2.70 21.33
CA PRO A 267 20.40 -4.11 21.01
C PRO A 267 20.08 -4.43 19.54
N GLU A 268 20.58 -5.57 19.06
CA GLU A 268 20.29 -6.05 17.71
C GLU A 268 18.77 -6.30 17.54
N PHE A 269 18.19 -5.69 16.51
CA PHE A 269 16.79 -5.91 16.17
C PHE A 269 16.55 -7.30 15.60
N LYS A 270 15.76 -8.11 16.31
CA LYS A 270 15.28 -9.42 15.86
C LYS A 270 13.81 -9.35 15.46
N TRP A 271 13.47 -9.91 14.31
CA TRP A 271 12.13 -9.84 13.71
C TRP A 271 11.38 -11.18 13.75
N ASP A 272 11.69 -12.03 14.72
CA ASP A 272 11.01 -13.32 14.91
C ASP A 272 9.49 -13.12 14.99
N GLY A 273 8.75 -13.82 14.13
CA GLY A 273 7.29 -13.69 14.03
C GLY A 273 6.76 -12.56 13.14
N ILE A 274 7.62 -11.73 12.54
CA ILE A 274 7.23 -10.70 11.57
C ILE A 274 7.49 -11.21 10.14
N PRO A 275 6.45 -11.55 9.36
CA PRO A 275 6.63 -12.08 8.02
C PRO A 275 7.13 -11.01 7.03
N ASN A 276 7.90 -11.42 6.02
CA ASN A 276 8.35 -10.53 4.95
C ASN A 276 7.23 -10.29 3.92
N LEU A 277 6.18 -9.58 4.35
CA LEU A 277 5.06 -9.17 3.50
C LEU A 277 5.22 -7.71 3.09
N PRO A 278 5.16 -7.39 1.78
CA PRO A 278 5.48 -6.07 1.30
C PRO A 278 4.40 -5.04 1.62
N TYR A 279 4.79 -3.78 1.58
CA TYR A 279 3.92 -2.62 1.61
C TYR A 279 3.08 -2.46 2.88
N ARG A 280 3.76 -2.53 4.01
CA ARG A 280 3.20 -2.26 5.33
C ARG A 280 3.95 -1.09 5.95
N MET A 281 3.19 -0.28 6.68
CA MET A 281 3.66 0.86 7.46
C MET A 281 3.46 0.55 8.92
N ASN A 282 4.47 0.80 9.73
CA ASN A 282 4.39 0.60 11.17
C ASN A 282 4.11 1.96 11.82
N MET A 283 2.90 2.16 12.32
CA MET A 283 2.51 3.40 13.00
C MET A 283 2.67 3.18 14.49
N ILE A 284 3.44 4.03 15.15
CA ILE A 284 3.88 3.79 16.52
C ILE A 284 3.13 4.70 17.48
N SER A 285 2.95 4.24 18.71
CA SER A 285 2.42 5.05 19.80
C SER A 285 3.15 4.68 21.08
N TYR A 286 3.51 5.69 21.86
CA TYR A 286 4.12 5.49 23.17
C TYR A 286 3.04 5.21 24.22
N ILE A 287 3.20 4.09 24.92
CA ILE A 287 2.27 3.61 25.93
C ILE A 287 2.92 3.79 27.29
N LYS A 288 2.41 4.77 28.05
CA LYS A 288 2.80 5.02 29.43
C LYS A 288 1.60 5.49 30.23
N ASN A 289 1.30 4.75 31.29
CA ASN A 289 0.41 5.21 32.34
C ASN A 289 0.72 4.45 33.64
N SER A 290 0.75 5.15 34.77
CA SER A 290 1.03 4.54 36.08
C SER A 290 0.06 3.42 36.47
N SER A 291 -1.20 3.50 36.03
CA SER A 291 -2.22 2.47 36.26
C SER A 291 -1.99 1.16 35.51
N LEU A 292 -1.25 1.18 34.39
CA LEU A 292 -0.85 -0.03 33.67
C LEU A 292 0.37 -0.70 34.30
N ASN A 293 1.17 0.05 35.06
CA ASN A 293 2.46 -0.40 35.60
C ASN A 293 3.38 -1.01 34.52
N ASP A 294 3.36 -0.42 33.32
CA ASP A 294 4.13 -0.84 32.17
C ASP A 294 4.43 0.38 31.27
N GLU A 295 5.50 0.27 30.49
CA GLU A 295 5.98 1.31 29.58
C GLU A 295 6.62 0.67 28.35
N TYR A 296 6.12 1.03 27.17
CA TYR A 296 6.51 0.42 25.90
C TYR A 296 6.05 1.24 24.69
N LEU A 297 6.50 0.84 23.49
CA LEU A 297 5.99 1.33 22.22
C LEU A 297 5.09 0.29 21.58
N LEU A 298 3.99 0.73 20.98
CA LEU A 298 3.03 -0.13 20.29
C LEU A 298 2.98 0.24 18.80
N GLY A 299 3.34 -0.71 17.93
CA GLY A 299 3.38 -0.54 16.48
C GLY A 299 2.22 -1.23 15.78
N LEU A 300 1.33 -0.45 15.15
CA LEU A 300 0.29 -0.94 14.26
C LEU A 300 0.88 -1.18 12.86
N PHE A 301 1.22 -2.43 12.56
CA PHE A 301 1.90 -2.87 11.33
C PHE A 301 0.98 -3.66 10.39
N GLY A 302 0.01 -2.97 9.81
CA GLY A 302 -1.04 -3.58 9.01
C GLY A 302 -2.06 -4.29 9.90
N HIS A 303 -2.08 -5.63 9.88
CA HIS A 303 -2.94 -6.44 10.75
C HIS A 303 -2.20 -6.97 12.00
N GLN A 304 -0.90 -6.67 12.11
CA GLN A 304 -0.10 -7.01 13.28
C GLN A 304 -0.02 -5.82 14.22
N LEU A 305 -0.09 -6.10 15.51
CA LEU A 305 0.22 -5.16 16.57
C LEU A 305 1.50 -5.64 17.25
N ILE A 306 2.56 -4.85 17.20
CA ILE A 306 3.89 -5.21 17.70
C ILE A 306 4.16 -4.39 18.95
N GLN A 307 4.39 -5.05 20.06
CA GLN A 307 4.91 -4.40 21.27
C GLN A 307 6.43 -4.37 21.20
N TYR A 308 7.02 -3.21 21.48
CA TYR A 308 8.45 -3.01 21.59
C TYR A 308 8.80 -2.56 23.00
N ASN A 309 9.87 -3.11 23.56
CA ASN A 309 10.50 -2.55 24.76
C ASN A 309 11.06 -1.14 24.46
N LEU A 310 11.44 -0.39 25.51
CA LEU A 310 12.11 0.90 25.34
C LEU A 310 13.48 0.77 24.67
N ASP A 311 14.17 -0.37 24.82
CA ASP A 311 15.38 -0.69 24.03
C ASP A 311 15.09 -1.03 22.56
N LEU A 312 13.84 -0.84 22.11
CA LEU A 312 13.29 -1.09 20.78
C LEU A 312 13.34 -2.56 20.30
N THR A 313 13.60 -3.50 21.20
CA THR A 313 13.46 -4.94 20.90
C THR A 313 11.99 -5.35 20.88
N VAL A 314 11.65 -6.34 20.04
CA VAL A 314 10.29 -6.88 19.96
C VAL A 314 9.97 -7.65 21.25
N ARG A 315 8.92 -7.21 21.96
CA ARG A 315 8.38 -7.85 23.16
C ARG A 315 7.33 -8.90 22.82
N SER A 316 6.38 -8.58 21.95
CA SER A 316 5.24 -9.45 21.60
C SER A 316 4.59 -9.02 20.28
N ILE A 317 3.89 -9.95 19.62
CA ILE A 317 3.20 -9.71 18.34
C ILE A 317 1.80 -10.32 18.41
N PHE A 318 0.80 -9.52 18.12
CA PHE A 318 -0.60 -9.95 18.05
C PHE A 318 -1.10 -9.81 16.61
N ASN A 319 -1.88 -10.79 16.14
CA ASN A 319 -2.34 -10.83 14.75
C ASN A 319 -3.86 -10.81 14.71
N THR A 320 -4.42 -9.94 13.89
CA THR A 320 -5.86 -9.93 13.59
C THR A 320 -6.13 -10.19 12.10
N THR A 321 -7.40 -10.27 11.71
CA THR A 321 -7.79 -10.58 10.33
C THR A 321 -7.65 -9.39 9.39
N TYR A 322 -7.83 -8.17 9.89
CA TYR A 322 -7.90 -6.95 9.06
C TYR A 322 -6.79 -5.96 9.42
N SER A 323 -6.43 -5.11 8.46
CA SER A 323 -5.48 -4.02 8.69
C SER A 323 -6.17 -2.69 8.90
N TYR A 324 -5.59 -1.82 9.72
CA TYR A 324 -6.15 -0.53 10.14
C TYR A 324 -5.30 0.65 9.66
N SER A 325 -5.92 1.81 9.48
CA SER A 325 -5.34 2.98 8.82
C SER A 325 -4.42 3.82 9.70
N ASN A 326 -4.66 3.85 11.02
CA ASN A 326 -3.94 4.69 11.97
C ASN A 326 -4.24 4.23 13.41
N SER A 327 -3.47 4.75 14.37
CA SER A 327 -3.65 4.50 15.79
C SER A 327 -3.23 5.68 16.64
N THR A 328 -3.81 5.79 17.83
CA THR A 328 -3.43 6.75 18.86
C THR A 328 -3.76 6.21 20.24
N TYR A 329 -3.07 6.67 21.27
CA TYR A 329 -3.26 6.24 22.65
C TYR A 329 -3.80 7.40 23.50
N ASP A 330 -4.87 7.16 24.25
CA ASP A 330 -5.33 8.05 25.31
C ASP A 330 -4.81 7.56 26.67
N PRO A 331 -3.83 8.25 27.28
CA PRO A 331 -3.35 7.87 28.60
C PRO A 331 -4.39 8.09 29.69
N GLN A 332 -5.40 8.96 29.52
CA GLN A 332 -6.38 9.20 30.59
C GLN A 332 -7.33 8.02 30.80
N THR A 333 -7.65 7.29 29.72
CA THR A 333 -8.56 6.14 29.75
C THR A 333 -7.86 4.81 29.48
N ASN A 334 -6.54 4.81 29.25
CA ASN A 334 -5.77 3.67 28.75
C ASN A 334 -6.35 3.06 27.46
N THR A 335 -7.00 3.88 26.63
CA THR A 335 -7.64 3.41 25.40
C THR A 335 -6.71 3.62 24.21
N TYR A 336 -6.39 2.54 23.51
CA TYR A 336 -5.72 2.56 22.22
C TYR A 336 -6.76 2.58 21.11
N PHE A 337 -6.93 3.73 20.48
CA PHE A 337 -7.86 3.88 19.37
C PHE A 337 -7.18 3.50 18.06
N MET A 338 -7.90 2.79 17.19
CA MET A 338 -7.49 2.48 15.83
C MET A 338 -8.53 2.99 14.83
N GLY A 339 -8.02 3.50 13.71
CA GLY A 339 -8.83 3.99 12.60
C GLY A 339 -9.51 2.88 11.81
N SER A 340 -10.19 3.26 10.73
CA SER A 340 -10.94 2.32 9.91
C SER A 340 -10.05 1.27 9.26
N SER A 341 -10.63 0.09 9.00
CA SER A 341 -9.92 -0.90 8.23
C SER A 341 -9.67 -0.40 6.81
N ILE A 342 -8.41 -0.44 6.37
CA ILE A 342 -8.01 -0.08 5.00
C ILE A 342 -8.56 -1.07 3.94
N SER A 343 -9.26 -2.10 4.38
CA SER A 343 -9.97 -3.08 3.54
C SER A 343 -11.39 -2.64 3.15
N GLY A 344 -11.76 -1.36 3.41
CA GLY A 344 -13.06 -0.78 3.07
C GLY A 344 -14.00 -0.60 4.26
N GLY A 345 -13.47 -0.57 5.48
CA GLY A 345 -14.24 -0.32 6.70
C GLY A 345 -14.54 1.16 6.95
N ASP A 346 -15.42 1.40 7.91
CA ASP A 346 -15.92 2.71 8.33
C ASP A 346 -16.11 2.76 9.86
N CYS A 347 -15.33 1.98 10.62
CA CYS A 347 -15.43 1.96 12.08
C CYS A 347 -14.19 2.57 12.72
N ILE A 348 -14.35 3.01 13.98
CA ILE A 348 -13.27 3.22 14.94
C ILE A 348 -13.29 2.07 15.94
N TYR A 349 -12.11 1.66 16.40
CA TYR A 349 -11.93 0.58 17.38
C TYR A 349 -11.23 1.17 18.60
N ALA A 350 -11.84 1.07 19.77
CA ALA A 350 -11.31 1.57 21.04
C ALA A 350 -10.89 0.39 21.90
N LEU A 351 -9.61 0.04 21.88
CA LEU A 351 -9.03 -1.10 22.59
C LEU A 351 -8.52 -0.66 23.97
N HIS A 352 -9.13 -1.17 25.04
CA HIS A 352 -8.82 -0.79 26.42
C HIS A 352 -7.67 -1.63 26.98
N LEU A 353 -6.48 -1.03 27.08
CA LEU A 353 -5.25 -1.74 27.44
C LEU A 353 -5.17 -2.11 28.94
N ASP A 354 -5.99 -1.47 29.78
CA ASP A 354 -6.15 -1.77 31.20
C ASP A 354 -7.05 -2.99 31.45
N LYS A 355 -7.82 -3.42 30.45
CA LYS A 355 -8.71 -4.58 30.55
C LYS A 355 -7.94 -5.87 30.31
N LYS A 356 -8.07 -6.82 31.23
CA LYS A 356 -7.46 -8.16 31.10
C LYS A 356 -7.94 -8.85 29.82
N GLY A 357 -7.00 -9.30 28.99
CA GLY A 357 -7.29 -10.05 27.77
C GLY A 357 -7.56 -9.17 26.54
N TRP A 358 -7.17 -7.89 26.58
CA TRP A 358 -7.21 -6.99 25.43
C TRP A 358 -6.46 -7.57 24.22
N GLU A 359 -5.39 -8.35 24.44
CA GLU A 359 -4.61 -9.01 23.40
C GLU A 359 -5.51 -9.94 22.59
N LYS A 360 -6.28 -10.78 23.29
CA LYS A 360 -7.24 -11.69 22.66
C LYS A 360 -8.41 -10.94 22.05
N ALA A 361 -8.83 -9.80 22.62
CA ALA A 361 -9.86 -8.98 22.00
C ALA A 361 -9.41 -8.44 20.64
N TYR A 362 -8.15 -7.99 20.53
CA TYR A 362 -7.55 -7.57 19.26
C TYR A 362 -7.45 -8.73 18.25
N GLU A 363 -6.93 -9.89 18.68
CA GLU A 363 -6.79 -11.07 17.81
C GLU A 363 -8.13 -11.55 17.25
N ASN A 364 -9.22 -11.38 18.01
CA ASN A 364 -10.56 -11.81 17.64
C ASN A 364 -11.40 -10.74 16.94
N LEU A 365 -10.85 -9.57 16.60
CA LEU A 365 -11.61 -8.53 15.88
C LEU A 365 -12.23 -9.08 14.60
N GLN A 366 -13.53 -8.82 14.45
CA GLN A 366 -14.34 -9.27 13.33
C GLN A 366 -14.68 -8.12 12.38
N ALA A 367 -15.16 -8.46 11.19
CA ALA A 367 -15.71 -7.48 10.29
C ALA A 367 -16.97 -6.83 10.90
N VAL A 368 -16.96 -5.51 10.99
CA VAL A 368 -18.05 -4.66 11.51
C VAL A 368 -18.41 -3.57 10.51
N GLY A 369 -19.53 -2.88 10.72
CA GLY A 369 -19.97 -1.78 9.85
C GLY A 369 -20.02 -2.19 8.37
N LYS A 370 -19.53 -1.31 7.50
CA LYS A 370 -19.42 -1.50 6.05
C LYS A 370 -18.56 -2.71 5.68
N LEU A 371 -17.52 -3.03 6.47
CA LEU A 371 -16.68 -4.20 6.21
C LEU A 371 -17.47 -5.51 6.35
N SER A 372 -18.37 -5.59 7.35
CA SER A 372 -19.27 -6.75 7.52
C SER A 372 -20.23 -6.90 6.33
N GLU A 373 -20.71 -5.79 5.78
CA GLU A 373 -21.56 -5.77 4.59
C GLU A 373 -20.79 -6.26 3.36
N ILE A 374 -19.55 -5.81 3.18
CA ILE A 374 -18.67 -6.28 2.10
C ILE A 374 -18.48 -7.80 2.18
N VAL A 375 -18.21 -8.35 3.37
CA VAL A 375 -18.06 -9.81 3.56
C VAL A 375 -19.35 -10.54 3.17
N LYS A 376 -20.51 -10.12 3.68
CA LYS A 376 -21.82 -10.71 3.35
C LYS A 376 -22.15 -10.63 1.86
N ASN A 377 -21.90 -9.47 1.24
CA ASN A 377 -22.11 -9.27 -0.20
C ASN A 377 -21.20 -10.19 -1.02
N PHE A 378 -19.99 -10.44 -0.56
CA PHE A 378 -19.06 -11.34 -1.23
C PHE A 378 -19.48 -12.82 -1.14
N GLU A 379 -20.03 -13.23 0.00
CA GLU A 379 -20.65 -14.56 0.16
C GLU A 379 -21.90 -14.72 -0.71
N LYS A 380 -22.76 -13.71 -0.74
CA LYS A 380 -23.92 -13.67 -1.64
C LYS A 380 -23.50 -13.82 -3.10
N LEU A 381 -22.46 -13.10 -3.53
CA LEU A 381 -21.91 -13.22 -4.89
C LEU A 381 -21.44 -14.65 -5.18
N ARG A 382 -20.73 -15.31 -4.26
CA ARG A 382 -20.31 -16.72 -4.42
C ARG A 382 -21.51 -17.64 -4.64
N ASN A 383 -22.55 -17.49 -3.82
CA ASN A 383 -23.78 -18.28 -3.95
C ASN A 383 -24.50 -18.04 -5.28
N GLN A 384 -24.57 -16.79 -5.74
CA GLN A 384 -25.16 -16.45 -7.04
C GLN A 384 -24.37 -17.07 -8.20
N ILE A 385 -23.04 -17.03 -8.12
CA ILE A 385 -22.18 -17.65 -9.14
C ILE A 385 -22.38 -19.16 -9.19
N ASP A 386 -22.41 -19.83 -8.04
CA ASP A 386 -22.55 -21.28 -7.98
C ASP A 386 -23.91 -21.73 -8.55
N ASN A 387 -24.97 -20.96 -8.33
CA ASN A 387 -26.32 -21.22 -8.85
C ASN A 387 -26.59 -20.68 -10.27
N PHE A 388 -25.67 -19.92 -10.86
CA PHE A 388 -25.86 -19.36 -12.19
C PHE A 388 -26.01 -20.45 -13.25
N LYS A 389 -27.07 -20.34 -14.05
CA LYS A 389 -27.32 -21.13 -15.25
C LYS A 389 -27.19 -20.22 -16.46
N LYS A 390 -26.29 -20.58 -17.38
CA LYS A 390 -26.07 -19.82 -18.62
C LYS A 390 -27.37 -19.81 -19.45
N PRO A 391 -27.91 -18.64 -19.84
CA PRO A 391 -29.06 -18.57 -20.74
C PRO A 391 -28.72 -19.08 -22.15
N ASP A 392 -29.71 -19.62 -22.87
CA ASP A 392 -29.51 -20.20 -24.21
C ASP A 392 -29.04 -19.19 -25.26
N TYR A 393 -29.41 -17.92 -25.10
CA TYR A 393 -28.99 -16.84 -26.00
C TYR A 393 -27.54 -16.40 -25.79
N GLN A 394 -26.92 -16.81 -24.68
CA GLN A 394 -25.59 -16.34 -24.32
C GLN A 394 -24.50 -17.13 -25.07
N PRO A 395 -23.57 -16.45 -25.76
CA PRO A 395 -22.50 -17.13 -26.50
C PRO A 395 -21.59 -17.93 -25.56
N GLU A 396 -20.86 -18.88 -26.13
CA GLU A 396 -19.79 -19.58 -25.41
C GLU A 396 -18.72 -18.61 -24.91
N SER A 397 -18.25 -18.84 -23.68
CA SER A 397 -17.14 -18.08 -23.11
C SER A 397 -15.87 -18.30 -23.92
N ARG A 398 -15.08 -17.23 -24.09
CA ARG A 398 -13.78 -17.30 -24.76
C ARG A 398 -12.75 -17.96 -23.85
N GLU A 399 -11.69 -18.51 -24.43
CA GLU A 399 -10.53 -18.93 -23.65
C GLU A 399 -9.84 -17.70 -23.03
N ILE A 400 -9.60 -17.76 -21.72
CA ILE A 400 -9.07 -16.64 -20.91
C ILE A 400 -7.79 -17.07 -20.23
N SER A 401 -6.75 -16.24 -20.32
CA SER A 401 -5.46 -16.51 -19.69
C SER A 401 -5.33 -15.81 -18.35
N ILE A 402 -5.05 -16.55 -17.28
CA ILE A 402 -4.72 -16.02 -15.96
C ILE A 402 -3.25 -16.27 -15.66
N ILE A 403 -2.46 -15.21 -15.60
CA ILE A 403 -1.06 -15.23 -15.20
C ILE A 403 -1.00 -14.98 -13.69
N SER A 404 -0.99 -16.06 -12.91
CA SER A 404 -0.97 -16.03 -11.45
C SER A 404 -0.58 -17.38 -10.85
N ARG A 405 -0.33 -17.41 -9.54
CA ARG A 405 -0.37 -18.67 -8.77
C ARG A 405 -1.83 -19.11 -8.67
N ILE A 406 -2.10 -20.41 -8.84
CA ILE A 406 -3.43 -20.97 -8.61
C ILE A 406 -3.73 -20.89 -7.10
N PRO A 407 -4.83 -20.25 -6.67
CA PRO A 407 -5.21 -20.23 -5.26
C PRO A 407 -5.47 -21.64 -4.72
N ASP A 408 -5.05 -21.90 -3.48
CA ASP A 408 -5.03 -23.27 -2.94
C ASP A 408 -6.44 -23.87 -2.77
N LYS A 409 -7.50 -23.05 -2.66
CA LYS A 409 -8.91 -23.51 -2.56
C LYS A 409 -9.65 -23.50 -3.90
N LEU A 410 -8.94 -23.30 -5.02
CA LEU A 410 -9.53 -23.32 -6.36
C LEU A 410 -9.20 -24.64 -7.05
N ASP A 411 -10.22 -25.41 -7.40
CA ASP A 411 -10.06 -26.50 -8.36
C ASP A 411 -9.99 -25.93 -9.79
N ALA A 412 -8.78 -25.56 -10.22
CA ALA A 412 -8.56 -25.02 -11.55
C ALA A 412 -8.82 -26.05 -12.67
N SER A 413 -8.84 -27.35 -12.38
CA SER A 413 -9.12 -28.39 -13.38
C SER A 413 -10.59 -28.44 -13.78
N SER A 414 -11.48 -27.95 -12.92
CA SER A 414 -12.92 -27.82 -13.19
C SER A 414 -13.27 -26.69 -14.16
N LEU A 415 -12.35 -25.74 -14.39
CA LEU A 415 -12.59 -24.57 -15.24
C LEU A 415 -12.32 -24.90 -16.71
N LYS A 416 -13.34 -24.75 -17.55
CA LYS A 416 -13.28 -25.10 -18.98
C LYS A 416 -12.54 -24.04 -19.80
N ASN A 417 -12.87 -22.78 -19.56
CA ASN A 417 -12.50 -21.63 -20.37
C ASN A 417 -11.34 -20.81 -19.76
N VAL A 418 -11.08 -20.97 -18.47
CA VAL A 418 -10.00 -20.27 -17.76
C VAL A 418 -8.73 -21.13 -17.71
N LYS A 419 -7.62 -20.62 -18.26
CA LYS A 419 -6.32 -21.29 -18.26
C LYS A 419 -5.30 -20.51 -17.43
N PHE A 420 -4.79 -21.15 -16.39
CA PHE A 420 -3.74 -20.59 -15.56
C PHE A 420 -2.36 -20.77 -16.19
N ALA A 421 -1.50 -19.79 -16.01
CA ALA A 421 -0.08 -19.83 -16.31
C ALA A 421 0.72 -19.25 -15.15
N SER A 422 1.73 -19.98 -14.69
CA SER A 422 2.65 -19.46 -13.67
C SER A 422 3.59 -18.39 -14.25
N ARG A 423 3.98 -17.40 -13.45
CA ARG A 423 5.00 -16.43 -13.83
C ARG A 423 6.35 -16.86 -13.27
N ILE A 424 7.36 -16.98 -14.13
CA ILE A 424 8.75 -17.28 -13.75
C ILE A 424 9.69 -16.17 -14.24
N LYS A 425 10.84 -16.02 -13.58
CA LYS A 425 11.95 -15.15 -14.01
C LYS A 425 13.22 -15.98 -13.96
N PHE A 426 14.08 -15.79 -14.97
CA PHE A 426 15.42 -16.32 -15.00
C PHE A 426 16.40 -15.18 -15.24
N ASN A 427 17.57 -15.27 -14.62
CA ASN A 427 18.68 -14.35 -14.80
C ASN A 427 19.91 -15.17 -15.21
N GLU A 428 20.04 -15.40 -16.51
CA GLU A 428 21.08 -16.27 -17.06
C GLU A 428 22.45 -15.62 -16.96
N ASP A 429 23.42 -16.36 -16.43
CA ASP A 429 24.81 -15.92 -16.51
C ASP A 429 25.42 -16.34 -17.85
N TYR A 430 25.70 -15.36 -18.70
CA TYR A 430 26.24 -15.57 -20.04
C TYR A 430 27.10 -14.40 -20.49
N ASP A 431 27.97 -14.65 -21.48
CA ASP A 431 28.84 -13.63 -22.04
C ASP A 431 28.05 -12.58 -22.85
N ARG A 432 28.10 -11.33 -22.39
CA ARG A 432 27.45 -10.17 -23.01
C ARG A 432 28.37 -9.36 -23.91
N SER A 433 29.63 -9.76 -24.10
CA SER A 433 30.65 -9.06 -24.90
C SER A 433 30.16 -8.70 -26.32
N ASN A 434 29.32 -9.57 -26.90
CA ASN A 434 28.73 -9.43 -28.23
C ASN A 434 27.50 -8.50 -28.30
N LEU A 435 26.98 -8.02 -27.17
CA LEU A 435 25.89 -7.03 -27.17
C LEU A 435 26.42 -5.66 -27.60
N LYS A 436 25.51 -4.74 -27.96
CA LYS A 436 25.89 -3.39 -28.42
C LYS A 436 25.84 -2.36 -27.28
N GLY A 437 26.73 -1.37 -27.34
CA GLY A 437 26.75 -0.23 -26.44
C GLY A 437 26.81 -0.61 -24.96
N ILE A 438 25.99 0.07 -24.14
CA ILE A 438 25.95 -0.14 -22.69
C ILE A 438 25.51 -1.55 -22.28
N TRP A 439 24.84 -2.31 -23.16
CA TRP A 439 24.31 -3.62 -22.82
C TRP A 439 25.40 -4.70 -22.65
N LYS A 440 26.63 -4.42 -23.11
CA LYS A 440 27.80 -5.28 -22.86
C LYS A 440 28.07 -5.48 -21.37
N THR A 441 27.80 -4.46 -20.57
CA THR A 441 28.14 -4.44 -19.13
C THR A 441 26.94 -4.17 -18.23
N LYS A 442 25.90 -3.48 -18.74
CA LYS A 442 24.73 -3.13 -17.94
C LYS A 442 23.92 -4.38 -17.59
N LYS A 443 23.81 -4.65 -16.28
CA LYS A 443 22.93 -5.63 -15.67
C LYS A 443 21.97 -4.93 -14.71
N GLU A 444 20.80 -5.51 -14.48
CA GLU A 444 19.92 -5.07 -13.41
C GLU A 444 20.53 -5.43 -12.05
N VAL A 445 20.61 -4.47 -11.13
CA VAL A 445 21.37 -4.61 -9.87
C VAL A 445 20.54 -5.22 -8.74
N ARG A 446 19.22 -5.32 -8.92
CA ARG A 446 18.29 -5.85 -7.91
C ARG A 446 18.38 -7.36 -7.70
N PHE A 447 19.15 -8.09 -8.51
CA PHE A 447 19.24 -9.54 -8.42
C PHE A 447 20.53 -10.06 -9.05
N GLU A 448 20.88 -11.28 -8.66
CA GLU A 448 22.04 -11.99 -9.17
C GLU A 448 21.73 -12.71 -10.50
N TYR A 449 22.77 -12.90 -11.30
CA TYR A 449 22.76 -13.65 -12.55
C TYR A 449 23.50 -14.96 -12.33
N ASN A 450 22.77 -16.04 -12.08
CA ASN A 450 23.32 -17.33 -11.68
C ASN A 450 22.58 -18.53 -12.31
N ASP A 451 21.57 -18.29 -13.16
CA ASP A 451 20.89 -19.37 -13.86
C ASP A 451 21.76 -19.84 -15.05
N THR A 452 21.90 -21.16 -15.22
CA THR A 452 22.54 -21.72 -16.41
C THR A 452 21.49 -22.01 -17.49
N ARG A 453 21.93 -22.06 -18.75
CA ARG A 453 21.06 -22.46 -19.87
C ARG A 453 20.42 -23.82 -19.64
N GLU A 454 21.17 -24.80 -19.15
CA GLU A 454 20.70 -26.17 -18.92
C GLU A 454 19.55 -26.18 -17.90
N LYS A 455 19.67 -25.40 -16.81
CA LYS A 455 18.63 -25.26 -15.79
C LYS A 455 17.35 -24.66 -16.38
N ILE A 456 17.48 -23.63 -17.22
CA ILE A 456 16.34 -22.96 -17.88
C ILE A 456 15.62 -23.92 -18.83
N ILE A 457 16.36 -24.64 -19.67
CA ILE A 457 15.78 -25.61 -20.62
C ILE A 457 15.20 -26.82 -19.88
N ALA A 458 15.82 -27.31 -18.81
CA ALA A 458 15.29 -28.38 -17.98
C ALA A 458 13.95 -27.99 -17.34
N TYR A 459 13.82 -26.74 -16.88
CA TYR A 459 12.55 -26.21 -16.40
C TYR A 459 11.47 -26.25 -17.48
N ALA A 460 11.80 -25.79 -18.69
CA ALA A 460 10.87 -25.80 -19.83
C ALA A 460 10.42 -27.22 -20.19
N LYS A 461 11.35 -28.18 -20.28
CA LYS A 461 11.06 -29.61 -20.50
C LYS A 461 10.10 -30.16 -19.45
N LYS A 462 10.36 -29.84 -18.17
CA LYS A 462 9.51 -30.30 -17.06
C LYS A 462 8.10 -29.73 -17.15
N ARG A 463 7.95 -28.43 -17.44
CA ARG A 463 6.65 -27.77 -17.59
C ARG A 463 5.86 -28.36 -18.76
N GLU A 464 6.51 -28.56 -19.90
CA GLU A 464 5.88 -29.17 -21.07
C GLU A 464 5.40 -30.60 -20.78
N LYS A 465 6.28 -31.44 -20.22
CA LYS A 465 5.94 -32.82 -19.83
C LYS A 465 4.75 -32.90 -18.85
N THR A 466 4.60 -31.90 -17.99
CA THR A 466 3.54 -31.84 -16.98
C THR A 466 2.32 -31.02 -17.42
N SER A 467 2.30 -30.52 -18.66
CA SER A 467 1.23 -29.66 -19.18
C SER A 467 0.95 -28.42 -18.32
N GLN A 468 1.98 -27.87 -17.67
CA GLN A 468 1.86 -26.73 -16.76
C GLN A 468 2.25 -25.44 -17.48
N ASN A 469 1.26 -24.61 -17.81
CA ASN A 469 1.53 -23.36 -18.51
C ASN A 469 2.38 -22.40 -17.68
N PHE A 470 3.21 -21.63 -18.36
CA PHE A 470 4.02 -20.58 -17.75
C PHE A 470 4.29 -19.41 -18.68
N THR A 471 4.68 -18.29 -18.09
CA THR A 471 5.16 -17.08 -18.76
C THR A 471 6.49 -16.69 -18.15
N VAL A 472 7.36 -16.06 -18.94
CA VAL A 472 8.70 -15.70 -18.49
C VAL A 472 8.87 -14.20 -18.47
N TRP A 473 9.31 -13.64 -17.36
CA TRP A 473 9.80 -12.27 -17.30
C TRP A 473 11.19 -12.22 -17.92
N ALA A 474 11.27 -11.75 -19.16
CA ALA A 474 12.43 -11.89 -20.04
C ALA A 474 13.32 -10.65 -20.08
N GLY A 475 12.88 -9.53 -19.49
CA GLY A 475 13.67 -8.32 -19.38
C GLY A 475 12.94 -7.15 -18.73
N HIS A 476 13.67 -6.06 -18.52
CA HIS A 476 13.22 -4.80 -17.93
C HIS A 476 13.85 -3.61 -18.65
N GLY A 477 13.28 -2.40 -18.55
CA GLY A 477 13.87 -1.20 -19.17
C GLY A 477 15.30 -0.86 -18.73
N ASN A 478 15.69 -1.34 -17.53
CA ASN A 478 17.06 -1.24 -17.03
C ASN A 478 17.99 -2.32 -17.57
N ASP A 479 17.45 -3.49 -17.93
CA ASP A 479 18.19 -4.60 -18.54
C ASP A 479 17.20 -5.50 -19.31
N PRO A 480 17.09 -5.34 -20.63
CA PRO A 480 16.21 -6.15 -21.45
C PRO A 480 16.80 -7.53 -21.78
N TYR A 481 18.01 -7.84 -21.31
CA TYR A 481 18.84 -8.98 -21.70
C TYR A 481 18.99 -10.02 -20.57
N TYR A 482 17.93 -10.34 -19.83
CA TYR A 482 18.01 -11.30 -18.71
C TYR A 482 18.51 -12.69 -19.12
N MET A 483 18.28 -13.08 -20.37
CA MET A 483 18.73 -14.34 -20.97
C MET A 483 19.28 -14.08 -22.38
N GLN A 484 20.21 -14.92 -22.85
CA GLN A 484 20.67 -14.85 -24.23
C GLN A 484 19.56 -15.27 -25.21
N MET A 485 19.63 -14.76 -26.44
CA MET A 485 18.60 -15.01 -27.46
C MET A 485 18.39 -16.50 -27.73
N GLU A 486 19.47 -17.27 -27.81
CA GLU A 486 19.40 -18.70 -28.14
C GLU A 486 18.75 -19.53 -27.04
N THR A 487 18.96 -19.17 -25.76
CA THR A 487 18.27 -19.81 -24.63
C THR A 487 16.77 -19.57 -24.69
N ILE A 488 16.33 -18.34 -25.02
CA ILE A 488 14.90 -18.04 -25.17
C ILE A 488 14.29 -18.84 -26.33
N LYS A 489 14.96 -18.89 -27.49
CA LYS A 489 14.47 -19.63 -28.66
C LYS A 489 14.38 -21.12 -28.38
N GLU A 490 15.40 -21.70 -27.75
CA GLU A 490 15.39 -23.12 -27.36
C GLU A 490 14.29 -23.41 -26.34
N MET A 491 14.07 -22.53 -25.37
CA MET A 491 12.99 -22.66 -24.41
C MET A 491 11.60 -22.66 -25.10
N ILE A 492 11.38 -21.77 -26.08
CA ILE A 492 10.14 -21.74 -26.88
C ILE A 492 9.94 -23.04 -27.67
N LYS A 493 11.00 -23.57 -28.29
CA LYS A 493 10.94 -24.84 -29.03
C LYS A 493 10.71 -26.04 -28.11
N THR A 494 11.27 -25.99 -26.91
CA THR A 494 11.20 -27.04 -25.89
C THR A 494 9.82 -27.12 -25.22
N ALA A 495 9.16 -25.98 -25.03
CA ALA A 495 7.86 -25.87 -24.40
C ALA A 495 6.81 -25.25 -25.34
N PRO A 496 6.52 -25.88 -26.49
CA PRO A 496 5.67 -25.30 -27.52
C PRO A 496 4.22 -25.12 -27.05
N ASN A 497 3.72 -25.96 -26.14
CA ASN A 497 2.34 -25.86 -25.66
C ASN A 497 2.22 -25.08 -24.35
N THR A 498 3.23 -25.15 -23.48
CA THR A 498 3.13 -24.63 -22.11
C THR A 498 3.74 -23.23 -21.91
N LEU A 499 4.76 -22.82 -22.66
CA LEU A 499 5.21 -21.43 -22.63
C LEU A 499 4.18 -20.57 -23.39
N LYS A 500 3.55 -19.60 -22.73
CA LYS A 500 2.50 -18.77 -23.33
C LYS A 500 2.98 -17.39 -23.78
N ALA A 501 3.82 -16.74 -22.97
CA ALA A 501 4.26 -15.38 -23.24
C ALA A 501 5.59 -15.02 -22.59
N LEU A 502 6.23 -13.99 -23.14
CA LEU A 502 7.40 -13.32 -22.58
C LEU A 502 7.00 -11.91 -22.11
N THR A 503 7.40 -11.50 -20.92
CA THR A 503 7.09 -10.17 -20.36
C THR A 503 8.34 -9.30 -20.31
N PHE A 504 8.21 -8.06 -20.78
CA PHE A 504 9.21 -7.01 -20.65
C PHE A 504 8.61 -5.82 -19.89
N GLY A 505 9.18 -5.50 -18.74
CA GLY A 505 8.70 -4.43 -17.87
C GLY A 505 9.40 -3.09 -18.12
N GLU A 506 8.67 -1.98 -17.95
CA GLU A 506 9.24 -0.61 -17.92
C GLU A 506 10.11 -0.22 -19.12
N MET A 507 9.76 -0.68 -20.33
CA MET A 507 10.48 -0.43 -21.57
C MET A 507 10.18 0.97 -22.15
N SER A 508 9.92 2.01 -21.34
CA SER A 508 9.35 3.28 -21.86
C SER A 508 10.35 4.23 -22.50
N ARG A 509 11.66 4.02 -22.31
CA ARG A 509 12.73 4.91 -22.80
C ARG A 509 12.74 5.03 -24.33
N THR A 510 13.22 6.17 -24.82
CA THR A 510 13.39 6.48 -26.25
C THR A 510 14.83 6.82 -26.62
N ASP A 511 15.79 6.45 -25.78
CA ASP A 511 17.20 6.72 -26.04
C ASP A 511 17.84 5.61 -26.87
N GLU A 512 18.98 5.92 -27.50
CA GLU A 512 19.68 5.02 -28.43
C GLU A 512 19.89 3.60 -27.87
N PRO A 513 20.33 3.39 -26.61
CA PRO A 513 20.43 2.05 -26.05
C PRO A 513 19.10 1.27 -26.07
N MET A 514 17.99 1.93 -25.73
CA MET A 514 16.68 1.28 -25.76
C MET A 514 16.27 0.96 -27.19
N GLU A 515 16.52 1.87 -28.15
CA GLU A 515 16.26 1.59 -29.56
C GLU A 515 17.02 0.37 -30.08
N ILE A 516 18.31 0.28 -29.73
CA ILE A 516 19.17 -0.87 -30.04
C ILE A 516 18.56 -2.15 -29.45
N ALA A 517 18.15 -2.13 -28.18
CA ALA A 517 17.54 -3.30 -27.55
C ALA A 517 16.26 -3.74 -28.25
N VAL A 518 15.41 -2.79 -28.67
CA VAL A 518 14.18 -3.11 -29.39
C VAL A 518 14.48 -3.67 -30.78
N LYS A 519 15.36 -3.01 -31.56
CA LYS A 519 15.72 -3.41 -32.93
C LYS A 519 16.43 -4.76 -32.98
N ASP A 520 17.41 -4.97 -32.11
CA ASP A 520 18.28 -6.17 -32.16
C ASP A 520 17.71 -7.36 -31.38
N ARG A 521 16.80 -7.13 -30.44
CA ARG A 521 16.25 -8.20 -29.59
C ARG A 521 14.74 -8.32 -29.70
N ILE A 522 14.00 -7.27 -29.37
CA ILE A 522 12.55 -7.38 -29.22
C ILE A 522 11.87 -7.69 -30.56
N ILE A 523 12.27 -7.01 -31.64
CA ILE A 523 11.70 -7.24 -32.97
C ILE A 523 12.01 -8.65 -33.51
N PRO A 524 13.28 -9.12 -33.54
CA PRO A 524 13.58 -10.51 -33.93
C PRO A 524 12.86 -11.54 -33.07
N LEU A 525 12.76 -11.30 -31.76
CA LEU A 525 12.04 -12.17 -30.85
C LEU A 525 10.53 -12.18 -31.11
N ALA A 526 9.93 -11.06 -31.51
CA ALA A 526 8.53 -10.98 -31.89
C ALA A 526 8.23 -11.82 -33.14
N GLU A 527 9.09 -11.76 -34.16
CA GLU A 527 8.96 -12.58 -35.37
C GLU A 527 9.08 -14.08 -35.05
N PHE A 528 10.03 -14.45 -34.18
CA PHE A 528 10.17 -15.84 -33.73
C PHE A 528 8.98 -16.30 -32.88
N CYS A 529 8.49 -15.44 -31.98
CA CYS A 529 7.29 -15.72 -31.18
C CYS A 529 6.06 -15.92 -32.07
N ARG A 530 5.92 -15.16 -33.17
CA ARG A 530 4.83 -15.33 -34.15
C ARG A 530 4.83 -16.73 -34.77
N GLN A 531 5.99 -17.21 -35.21
CA GLN A 531 6.15 -18.56 -35.79
C GLN A 531 5.76 -19.69 -34.82
N HIS A 532 5.85 -19.42 -33.51
CA HIS A 532 5.59 -20.39 -32.46
C HIS A 532 4.32 -20.10 -31.65
N ASN A 533 3.45 -19.18 -32.12
CA ASN A 533 2.23 -18.76 -31.44
C ASN A 533 2.46 -18.37 -29.96
N LYS A 534 3.42 -17.46 -29.74
CA LYS A 534 3.76 -16.89 -28.43
C LYS A 534 3.48 -15.39 -28.45
N LYS A 535 3.17 -14.81 -27.28
CA LYS A 535 2.93 -13.37 -27.13
C LYS A 535 4.08 -12.68 -26.40
N ILE A 536 4.23 -11.38 -26.65
CA ILE A 536 5.13 -10.51 -25.88
C ILE A 536 4.29 -9.47 -25.15
N ILE A 537 4.38 -9.48 -23.83
CA ILE A 537 3.65 -8.57 -22.93
C ILE A 537 4.58 -7.40 -22.61
N PHE A 538 4.18 -6.20 -23.00
CA PHE A 538 4.83 -4.97 -22.54
C PHE A 538 4.13 -4.48 -21.29
N LEU A 539 4.83 -4.51 -20.16
CA LEU A 539 4.33 -4.10 -18.87
C LEU A 539 4.92 -2.72 -18.52
N ASN A 540 4.36 -1.67 -19.10
CA ASN A 540 4.88 -0.31 -18.99
C ASN A 540 4.19 0.52 -17.89
N LYS A 541 4.95 1.39 -17.24
CA LYS A 541 4.51 2.28 -16.16
C LYS A 541 4.11 3.66 -16.69
N SER A 542 3.41 4.43 -15.86
CA SER A 542 3.20 5.88 -16.04
C SER A 542 2.40 6.17 -17.33
N PRO A 543 2.44 7.36 -17.96
CA PRO A 543 1.49 7.68 -19.02
C PRO A 543 1.79 6.99 -20.37
N PHE A 544 2.58 5.91 -20.39
CA PHE A 544 3.12 5.31 -21.60
C PHE A 544 2.06 5.03 -22.67
N TRP A 545 0.93 4.45 -22.29
CA TRP A 545 -0.09 3.97 -23.24
C TRP A 545 -0.98 5.05 -23.84
N PHE A 546 -0.94 6.27 -23.33
CA PHE A 546 -1.67 7.42 -23.88
C PHE A 546 -0.74 8.60 -24.23
N THR A 547 0.58 8.46 -24.02
CA THR A 547 1.58 9.49 -24.37
C THR A 547 2.81 8.88 -25.03
N SER A 548 3.69 8.22 -24.28
CA SER A 548 5.03 7.83 -24.75
C SER A 548 5.00 6.85 -25.92
N CYS A 549 3.95 6.03 -26.04
CA CYS A 549 3.76 5.12 -27.18
C CYS A 549 3.53 5.88 -28.50
N HIS A 550 3.15 7.16 -28.45
CA HIS A 550 2.95 8.03 -29.61
C HIS A 550 4.22 8.80 -30.02
N LEU A 551 5.30 8.77 -29.23
CA LEU A 551 6.60 9.33 -29.63
C LEU A 551 7.16 8.59 -30.83
N ASP A 552 7.90 9.29 -31.70
CA ASP A 552 8.31 8.80 -33.02
C ASP A 552 8.86 7.37 -33.03
N PHE A 553 9.75 7.05 -32.10
CA PHE A 553 10.32 5.72 -31.97
C PHE A 553 9.25 4.66 -31.66
N TRP A 554 8.50 4.82 -30.57
CA TRP A 554 7.49 3.84 -30.16
C TRP A 554 6.31 3.77 -31.12
N LYS A 555 5.92 4.89 -31.75
CA LYS A 555 4.88 4.94 -32.78
C LYS A 555 5.27 4.07 -33.97
N LYS A 556 6.52 4.16 -34.43
CA LYS A 556 7.07 3.33 -35.52
C LYS A 556 7.15 1.85 -35.17
N VAL A 557 7.30 1.50 -33.89
CA VAL A 557 7.41 0.10 -33.43
C VAL A 557 6.06 -0.53 -33.14
N LEU A 558 5.23 0.15 -32.34
CA LEU A 558 4.01 -0.38 -31.74
C LEU A 558 2.74 -0.02 -32.51
N LEU A 559 2.68 1.15 -33.15
CA LEU A 559 1.42 1.70 -33.70
C LEU A 559 1.30 1.57 -35.23
N ASN A 560 2.28 0.92 -35.85
CA ASN A 560 2.34 0.64 -37.30
C ASN A 560 1.40 -0.50 -37.75
N GLY A 561 0.80 -1.25 -36.81
CA GLY A 561 -0.09 -2.39 -37.09
C GLY A 561 0.60 -3.74 -37.35
N LYS A 562 1.90 -3.76 -37.68
CA LYS A 562 2.68 -4.96 -38.03
C LYS A 562 2.75 -6.00 -36.90
N TYR A 563 2.70 -5.57 -35.65
CA TYR A 563 2.85 -6.43 -34.47
C TYR A 563 1.61 -6.45 -33.57
N SER A 564 0.46 -6.01 -34.10
CA SER A 564 -0.82 -5.97 -33.39
C SER A 564 -1.24 -7.34 -32.83
N ASP A 565 -0.87 -8.42 -33.53
CA ASP A 565 -1.15 -9.81 -33.16
C ASP A 565 -0.21 -10.36 -32.08
N ILE A 566 1.01 -9.84 -31.97
CA ILE A 566 2.07 -10.39 -31.08
C ILE A 566 2.19 -9.63 -29.77
N PHE A 567 2.15 -8.31 -29.83
CA PHE A 567 2.30 -7.48 -28.64
C PHE A 567 0.99 -7.39 -27.87
N VAL A 568 1.09 -7.49 -26.54
CA VAL A 568 -0.02 -7.29 -25.61
C VAL A 568 0.29 -6.06 -24.77
N SER A 569 -0.61 -5.08 -24.80
CA SER A 569 -0.49 -3.90 -23.95
C SER A 569 -0.87 -4.23 -22.50
N SER A 570 0.08 -4.02 -21.59
CA SER A 570 -0.06 -4.26 -20.16
C SER A 570 0.59 -3.14 -19.37
N THR A 571 0.33 -3.09 -18.08
CA THR A 571 0.70 -1.95 -17.25
C THR A 571 1.41 -2.37 -15.99
N GLU A 572 2.46 -1.65 -15.65
CA GLU A 572 3.17 -1.73 -14.39
C GLU A 572 2.47 -0.76 -13.41
N GLU A 573 1.22 -1.05 -13.01
CA GLU A 573 0.37 -0.20 -12.10
C GLU A 573 0.93 -0.04 -10.67
N THR A 574 2.24 -0.13 -10.45
CA THR A 574 2.82 0.04 -9.12
C THR A 574 3.02 1.52 -8.80
N ASN A 575 2.32 2.06 -7.80
CA ASN A 575 2.40 3.49 -7.47
C ASN A 575 2.13 4.41 -8.68
N ASP A 576 1.10 4.07 -9.46
CA ASP A 576 0.62 4.87 -10.59
C ASP A 576 -0.60 5.69 -10.19
N ARG A 577 -0.60 6.99 -10.56
CA ARG A 577 -1.65 7.97 -10.26
C ARG A 577 -2.59 8.22 -11.45
N LEU A 578 -2.33 7.57 -12.59
CA LEU A 578 -3.02 7.79 -13.85
C LEU A 578 -3.57 6.46 -14.41
N GLN A 579 -4.02 5.57 -13.53
CA GLN A 579 -4.44 4.20 -13.89
C GLN A 579 -5.67 4.19 -14.81
N ASP A 580 -6.58 5.13 -14.62
CA ASP A 580 -7.74 5.39 -15.46
C ASP A 580 -7.34 5.83 -16.87
N LEU A 581 -6.43 6.80 -17.01
CA LEU A 581 -5.90 7.23 -18.30
C LEU A 581 -5.09 6.11 -18.98
N CYS A 582 -4.32 5.34 -18.21
CA CYS A 582 -3.59 4.19 -18.70
C CYS A 582 -4.53 3.07 -19.20
N LEU A 583 -5.65 2.83 -18.52
CA LEU A 583 -6.69 1.92 -18.98
C LEU A 583 -7.33 2.44 -20.26
N SER A 584 -7.74 3.72 -20.28
CA SER A 584 -8.35 4.36 -21.45
C SER A 584 -7.44 4.28 -22.69
N GLY A 585 -6.16 4.61 -22.55
CA GLY A 585 -5.18 4.50 -23.64
C GLY A 585 -5.09 3.07 -24.21
N ARG A 586 -5.07 2.04 -23.35
CA ARG A 586 -4.99 0.64 -23.81
C ARG A 586 -6.27 0.16 -24.47
N VAL A 587 -7.44 0.55 -23.94
CA VAL A 587 -8.74 0.24 -24.55
C VAL A 587 -8.86 0.92 -25.91
N GLY A 588 -8.51 2.20 -26.02
CA GLY A 588 -8.53 2.93 -27.29
C GLY A 588 -7.58 2.33 -28.34
N LEU A 589 -6.36 1.95 -27.94
CA LEU A 589 -5.43 1.26 -28.83
C LEU A 589 -5.94 -0.11 -29.30
N TRP A 590 -6.69 -0.82 -28.46
CA TRP A 590 -7.31 -2.09 -28.83
C TRP A 590 -8.50 -1.89 -29.78
N LEU A 591 -9.41 -0.94 -29.50
CA LEU A 591 -10.56 -0.61 -30.35
C LEU A 591 -10.11 -0.14 -31.75
N THR A 592 -9.03 0.63 -31.82
CA THR A 592 -8.45 1.13 -33.08
C THR A 592 -7.53 0.13 -33.80
N LYS A 593 -7.57 -1.16 -33.39
CA LYS A 593 -6.81 -2.26 -34.01
C LYS A 593 -5.29 -2.07 -34.01
N LYS A 594 -4.76 -1.24 -33.12
CA LYS A 594 -3.30 -1.12 -32.90
C LYS A 594 -2.76 -2.33 -32.14
N PHE A 595 -3.59 -2.90 -31.27
CA PHE A 595 -3.32 -4.14 -30.55
C PHE A 595 -4.53 -5.06 -30.63
N ASP A 596 -4.30 -6.36 -30.84
CA ASP A 596 -5.35 -7.39 -30.83
C ASP A 596 -5.80 -7.79 -29.45
N LYS A 597 -4.95 -7.58 -28.45
CA LYS A 597 -5.21 -7.90 -27.05
C LYS A 597 -4.63 -6.83 -26.16
N PHE A 598 -5.31 -6.59 -25.05
CA PHE A 598 -4.76 -5.91 -23.89
C PHE A 598 -5.06 -6.76 -22.65
N SER A 599 -4.29 -6.54 -21.58
CA SER A 599 -4.43 -7.33 -20.35
C SER A 599 -5.11 -6.57 -19.22
N GLY A 600 -5.75 -7.26 -18.28
CA GLY A 600 -5.99 -6.72 -16.96
C GLY A 600 -4.83 -7.03 -16.02
N ARG A 601 -4.57 -6.17 -15.03
CA ARG A 601 -3.58 -6.46 -13.99
C ARG A 601 -4.08 -6.07 -12.61
N ALA A 602 -3.92 -6.97 -11.65
CA ALA A 602 -4.05 -6.67 -10.24
C ALA A 602 -2.70 -6.95 -9.56
N VAL A 603 -2.17 -5.96 -8.85
CA VAL A 603 -1.04 -6.16 -7.93
C VAL A 603 -1.35 -5.46 -6.61
N THR A 604 -0.81 -5.97 -5.51
CA THR A 604 -1.06 -5.43 -4.16
C THR A 604 -0.86 -3.93 -4.06
N ASP A 605 0.10 -3.36 -4.79
CA ASP A 605 0.37 -1.93 -4.72
C ASP A 605 -0.34 -1.05 -5.76
N ASN A 606 -1.39 -1.57 -6.40
CA ASN A 606 -2.31 -0.77 -7.21
C ASN A 606 -2.99 0.34 -6.39
N SER A 607 -3.24 0.12 -5.09
CA SER A 607 -3.85 1.11 -4.19
C SER A 607 -2.85 2.15 -3.66
N CYS A 608 -1.59 2.10 -4.08
CA CYS A 608 -0.55 3.06 -3.68
C CYS A 608 -0.66 4.34 -4.50
N TYR A 609 -1.09 5.44 -3.88
CA TYR A 609 -1.03 6.76 -4.52
C TYR A 609 0.29 7.48 -4.26
N SER A 610 1.03 7.08 -3.21
CA SER A 610 2.29 7.70 -2.82
C SER A 610 3.16 6.73 -2.03
N ARG A 611 4.47 6.71 -2.30
CA ARG A 611 5.43 5.90 -1.53
C ARG A 611 5.74 6.45 -0.14
N LEU A 612 5.27 7.66 0.19
CA LEU A 612 5.28 8.13 1.58
C LEU A 612 4.24 7.41 2.44
N TRP A 613 3.19 6.84 1.84
CA TRP A 613 2.17 6.07 2.55
C TRP A 613 1.86 4.75 1.84
N GLU A 614 2.23 3.63 2.45
CA GLU A 614 1.99 2.28 1.96
C GLU A 614 0.83 1.60 2.73
N TRP A 615 -0.38 2.18 2.72
CA TRP A 615 -1.62 1.51 3.19
C TRP A 615 -2.07 0.38 2.25
N LEU A 616 -1.22 -0.62 2.02
CA LEU A 616 -1.40 -1.65 0.99
C LEU A 616 -1.49 -3.07 1.57
N SER A 617 -1.62 -3.16 2.89
CA SER A 617 -1.90 -4.39 3.63
C SER A 617 -3.40 -4.74 3.59
N GLN A 618 -4.11 -4.51 2.47
CA GLN A 618 -5.53 -4.85 2.41
C GLN A 618 -5.74 -6.35 2.57
N GLN A 619 -6.67 -6.72 3.46
CA GLN A 619 -7.03 -8.11 3.72
C GLN A 619 -8.31 -8.50 2.97
N MET A 620 -9.10 -7.52 2.50
CA MET A 620 -10.16 -7.72 1.50
C MET A 620 -9.76 -7.15 0.13
N LEU A 621 -9.87 -7.98 -0.90
CA LEU A 621 -9.38 -7.71 -2.26
C LEU A 621 -10.51 -7.33 -3.23
N THR A 622 -11.69 -6.98 -2.72
CA THR A 622 -12.88 -6.68 -3.53
C THR A 622 -12.66 -5.53 -4.51
N HIS A 623 -11.87 -4.53 -4.15
CA HIS A 623 -11.46 -3.44 -5.03
C HIS A 623 -10.67 -3.94 -6.26
N LEU A 624 -9.75 -4.90 -6.07
CA LEU A 624 -9.01 -5.53 -7.17
C LEU A 624 -9.90 -6.44 -8.01
N VAL A 625 -10.82 -7.18 -7.37
CA VAL A 625 -11.81 -8.01 -8.09
C VAL A 625 -12.70 -7.14 -8.98
N ARG A 626 -13.28 -6.05 -8.45
CA ARG A 626 -14.08 -5.08 -9.22
C ARG A 626 -13.28 -4.48 -10.38
N SER A 627 -12.03 -4.10 -10.10
CA SER A 627 -11.09 -3.59 -11.10
C SER A 627 -10.85 -4.59 -12.25
N MET A 628 -10.78 -5.89 -11.95
CA MET A 628 -10.62 -6.93 -12.98
C MET A 628 -11.92 -7.20 -13.75
N VAL A 629 -13.08 -7.15 -13.09
CA VAL A 629 -14.40 -7.22 -13.75
C VAL A 629 -14.55 -6.08 -14.77
N LEU A 630 -14.18 -4.85 -14.40
CA LEU A 630 -14.18 -3.70 -15.32
C LEU A 630 -13.31 -3.96 -16.55
N ARG A 631 -12.07 -4.41 -16.36
CA ARG A 631 -11.14 -4.71 -17.47
C ARG A 631 -11.67 -5.82 -18.38
N ALA A 632 -12.26 -6.87 -17.80
CA ALA A 632 -12.90 -7.94 -18.56
C ALA A 632 -14.07 -7.42 -19.40
N SER A 633 -14.92 -6.58 -18.81
CA SER A 633 -16.08 -5.96 -19.48
C SER A 633 -15.67 -4.99 -20.59
N LEU A 634 -14.42 -4.49 -20.56
CA LEU A 634 -13.83 -3.65 -21.61
C LEU A 634 -13.06 -4.47 -22.68
N GLY A 635 -13.12 -5.80 -22.63
CA GLY A 635 -12.54 -6.67 -23.66
C GLY A 635 -11.19 -7.32 -23.32
N ALA A 636 -10.66 -7.15 -22.10
CA ALA A 636 -9.43 -7.84 -21.69
C ALA A 636 -9.65 -9.36 -21.60
N ASP A 637 -8.78 -10.15 -22.23
CA ASP A 637 -8.84 -11.62 -22.22
C ASP A 637 -7.60 -12.29 -21.60
N MET A 638 -6.71 -11.48 -21.04
CA MET A 638 -5.51 -11.90 -20.32
C MET A 638 -5.41 -11.12 -19.01
N PHE A 639 -5.24 -11.80 -17.87
CA PHE A 639 -5.18 -11.15 -16.56
C PHE A 639 -3.90 -11.53 -15.83
N ILE A 640 -3.18 -10.53 -15.32
CA ILE A 640 -1.95 -10.71 -14.52
C ILE A 640 -2.28 -10.39 -13.07
N ILE A 641 -2.28 -11.38 -12.19
CA ILE A 641 -2.71 -11.21 -10.80
C ILE A 641 -1.56 -11.58 -9.86
N ASN A 642 -0.97 -10.57 -9.22
CA ASN A 642 0.19 -10.70 -8.32
C ASN A 642 -0.16 -10.11 -6.94
N ILE A 643 -0.76 -10.94 -6.09
CA ILE A 643 -1.20 -10.51 -4.76
C ILE A 643 -0.22 -11.05 -3.72
N TYR A 644 0.26 -10.15 -2.86
CA TYR A 644 1.18 -10.43 -1.76
C TYR A 644 0.56 -10.18 -0.37
N GLN A 645 -0.64 -9.58 -0.32
CA GLN A 645 -1.39 -9.25 0.90
C GLN A 645 -2.85 -9.67 0.74
N GLY A 646 -3.47 -10.18 1.80
CA GLY A 646 -4.84 -10.72 1.78
C GLY A 646 -4.95 -12.13 1.19
N ASP A 647 -6.16 -12.69 1.25
CA ASP A 647 -6.41 -14.07 0.78
C ASP A 647 -6.59 -14.12 -0.77
N PRO A 648 -5.67 -14.74 -1.53
CA PRO A 648 -5.79 -14.87 -2.98
C PRO A 648 -7.02 -15.69 -3.43
N ASN A 649 -7.63 -16.50 -2.56
CA ASN A 649 -8.88 -17.20 -2.86
C ASN A 649 -10.07 -16.23 -3.04
N GLN A 650 -9.92 -14.96 -2.67
CA GLN A 650 -10.89 -13.92 -3.00
C GLN A 650 -10.99 -13.66 -4.52
N PHE A 651 -10.06 -14.13 -5.35
CA PHE A 651 -10.25 -14.09 -6.80
C PHE A 651 -11.08 -15.26 -7.35
N ASN A 652 -11.42 -16.28 -6.56
CA ASN A 652 -12.20 -17.44 -7.04
C ASN A 652 -13.54 -17.04 -7.69
N PRO A 653 -14.32 -16.08 -7.13
CA PRO A 653 -15.51 -15.55 -7.80
C PRO A 653 -15.22 -14.99 -9.19
N PHE A 654 -14.13 -14.24 -9.36
CA PHE A 654 -13.74 -13.68 -10.64
C PHE A 654 -13.47 -14.77 -11.68
N TYR A 655 -12.69 -15.79 -11.32
CA TYR A 655 -12.39 -16.91 -12.23
C TYR A 655 -13.63 -17.70 -12.62
N LYS A 656 -14.51 -17.99 -11.65
CA LYS A 656 -15.78 -18.69 -11.91
C LYS A 656 -16.73 -17.86 -12.77
N MET A 657 -16.82 -16.55 -12.56
CA MET A 657 -17.64 -15.66 -13.38
C MET A 657 -17.18 -15.62 -14.84
N LEU A 658 -15.87 -15.58 -15.06
CA LEU A 658 -15.27 -15.67 -16.39
C LEU A 658 -15.57 -17.03 -17.04
N ASP A 659 -15.36 -18.12 -16.30
CA ASP A 659 -15.54 -19.48 -16.82
C ASP A 659 -16.99 -19.76 -17.25
N LYS A 660 -17.95 -19.41 -16.39
CA LYS A 660 -19.38 -19.56 -16.63
C LYS A 660 -19.96 -18.54 -17.62
N GLY A 661 -19.17 -17.53 -18.01
CA GLY A 661 -19.62 -16.45 -18.89
C GLY A 661 -20.54 -15.44 -18.22
N ILE A 662 -20.62 -15.40 -16.88
CA ILE A 662 -21.35 -14.36 -16.15
C ILE A 662 -20.80 -12.99 -16.52
N ILE A 663 -19.47 -12.90 -16.64
CA ILE A 663 -18.82 -11.76 -17.28
C ILE A 663 -18.60 -12.12 -18.74
N HIS A 664 -19.39 -11.54 -19.61
CA HIS A 664 -19.16 -11.62 -21.05
C HIS A 664 -18.01 -10.70 -21.43
N ILE A 665 -16.96 -11.25 -22.03
CA ILE A 665 -15.85 -10.46 -22.58
C ILE A 665 -16.22 -10.07 -24.02
N PRO A 666 -16.52 -8.79 -24.27
CA PRO A 666 -16.95 -8.35 -25.60
C PRO A 666 -15.83 -8.52 -26.63
N LYS A 667 -16.23 -8.73 -27.88
CA LYS A 667 -15.41 -8.42 -29.05
C LYS A 667 -15.43 -6.91 -29.26
N ARG A 668 -14.50 -6.41 -30.08
CA ARG A 668 -14.43 -4.96 -30.40
C ARG A 668 -15.76 -4.43 -30.94
N ASP A 669 -16.37 -5.17 -31.86
CA ASP A 669 -17.60 -4.75 -32.53
C ASP A 669 -18.84 -4.82 -31.61
N ASP A 670 -18.71 -5.44 -30.43
CA ASP A 670 -19.77 -5.44 -29.40
C ASP A 670 -19.76 -4.13 -28.57
N ILE A 671 -18.72 -3.29 -28.70
CA ILE A 671 -18.58 -2.02 -27.98
C ILE A 671 -18.91 -0.86 -28.92
N LEU A 672 -20.10 -0.27 -28.73
CA LEU A 672 -20.56 0.87 -29.52
C LEU A 672 -19.85 2.18 -29.13
N SER A 673 -19.61 2.38 -27.83
CA SER A 673 -18.92 3.54 -27.29
C SER A 673 -18.32 3.23 -25.91
N VAL A 674 -17.26 3.95 -25.55
CA VAL A 674 -16.70 3.98 -24.20
C VAL A 674 -16.88 5.40 -23.68
N SER A 675 -17.74 5.58 -22.69
CA SER A 675 -18.06 6.88 -22.06
C SER A 675 -17.35 7.06 -20.74
#